data_AF-A0A352B491-F1
#
_entry.id   AF-A0A352B491-F1
#
_cell.length_a   1.000
_cell.length_b   1.000
_cell.length_c   1.000
_cell.angle_alpha   90.00
_cell.angle_beta   90.00
_cell.angle_gamma   90.00
#
_symmetry.space_group_name_H-M   'P 1'
#
loop_
_entity.id
_entity.type
_entity.pdbx_description
1 polymer ?
#
loop_
_entity_poly.entity_id
_entity_poly.type
_entity_poly.pdbx_seq_one_letter_code
_entity_poly.pdbx_strand_id
1 'polypeptide(L)'
;MSTSVGIVIAVLVLAAIAVLLKMKAWRPLFFVLGLVVFGLFWGQVVKDQIHPYDAYQQEYRQRLVELAGGDPAKVDFKPGIVQRYIPALNRSDRCETCHLAVDNPRFKDAKQPFTTHPNISTHPPDRFGCTVCHEGVGISVDLRGAHGHQENWRNPVLDKRLVQSRCVQCHERGAALTGSSLYAQGEILFNRVGCLGCHPVKGQELERLPGPDLRILPNKMQLDWLAGWLKDPNSYLKKSYMPNFELSDDDVKAITSYLVASARGYLADQGVPSLGRDVPTDPTKVAEGKQLVLSVGCLGCHNIDDAVLVDEAGLDPTVRERNFGPDLARTGDKLHGQWIKEWVLNPQGQDPKTTMPNMRLSPKEAEAIAAYLQQKGDSTVAKIDLAAEPDNAELVARGKQRIEWFNCSGCHPIAGFEGRAFYGPELTFEGDLDYFRLAFDLKKEEMVERDEKEKVQSHLHVANFVRMKLEDARQFRPELLKMPNFHFSPEEVEALTVYVTSLKARVYPASFHVEMDDRRKAISRGREMFARYNCRGCHELDPAAPRSSGHLRAYYAGEAKALAPPVLHGEGRKVQPLWVQGFMQRPITLRPWLAVRMPTFGLSDGEAETLSAYFIALEESQHPFYGVDSGNLDPVSVAEGKELLMRFKCLKCHVLGAEIPKDKAPNELAPNLELTKSRLRPAWIDEWLTDPQGFQAGTRMPNFFFFDEIEDENGEAVLDAAGNPKLDYTNDTAKDNLAQIHKMRDYLMTLDAAEARQMWSRLGSGGDAAQ
;
A
#
# COMPACT_ATOMS: atom_id res chain seq x y z
N MET A 1 -71.94 33.21 -9.33
CA MET A 1 -71.80 34.38 -10.22
C MET A 1 -70.33 34.54 -10.62
N SER A 2 -69.81 33.76 -11.57
CA SER A 2 -68.45 34.00 -12.11
C SER A 2 -68.24 33.47 -13.53
N THR A 3 -69.15 32.63 -14.05
CA THR A 3 -69.13 32.18 -15.46
C THR A 3 -69.79 33.17 -16.41
N SER A 4 -70.86 33.85 -15.98
CA SER A 4 -71.63 34.77 -16.84
C SER A 4 -70.89 36.09 -17.16
N VAL A 5 -70.07 36.60 -16.24
CA VAL A 5 -69.30 37.85 -16.43
C VAL A 5 -68.11 37.61 -17.37
N GLY A 6 -67.45 36.46 -17.26
CA GLY A 6 -66.35 36.08 -18.17
C GLY A 6 -66.81 35.91 -19.62
N ILE A 7 -68.01 35.35 -19.83
CA ILE A 7 -68.60 35.18 -21.17
C ILE A 7 -68.97 36.55 -21.77
N VAL A 8 -69.56 37.46 -21.00
CA VAL A 8 -69.90 38.81 -21.50
C VAL A 8 -68.66 39.61 -21.86
N ILE A 9 -67.59 39.55 -21.05
CA ILE A 9 -66.31 40.21 -21.37
C ILE A 9 -65.68 39.58 -22.61
N ALA A 10 -65.67 38.25 -22.74
CA ALA A 10 -65.13 37.58 -23.92
C ALA A 10 -65.90 37.95 -25.20
N VAL A 11 -67.24 38.02 -25.14
CA VAL A 11 -68.07 38.44 -26.28
C VAL A 11 -67.82 39.90 -26.65
N LEU A 12 -67.66 40.80 -25.67
CA LEU A 12 -67.35 42.22 -25.94
C LEU A 12 -65.94 42.41 -26.50
N VAL A 13 -64.95 41.65 -26.02
CA VAL A 13 -63.57 41.68 -26.56
C VAL A 13 -63.54 41.13 -27.99
N LEU A 14 -64.22 40.01 -28.27
CA LEU A 14 -64.33 39.46 -29.61
C LEU A 14 -65.10 40.38 -30.57
N ALA A 15 -66.13 41.08 -30.09
CA ALA A 15 -66.85 42.09 -30.86
C ALA A 15 -65.97 43.33 -31.14
N ALA A 16 -65.17 43.78 -30.17
CA ALA A 16 -64.21 44.88 -30.35
C ALA A 16 -63.10 44.52 -31.33
N ILE A 17 -62.59 43.28 -31.27
CA ILE A 17 -61.62 42.75 -32.24
C ILE A 17 -62.26 42.67 -33.64
N ALA A 18 -63.52 42.24 -33.76
CA ALA A 18 -64.24 42.20 -35.04
C ALA A 18 -64.48 43.61 -35.64
N VAL A 19 -64.69 44.63 -34.81
CA VAL A 19 -64.80 46.03 -35.24
C VAL A 19 -63.42 46.58 -35.67
N LEU A 20 -62.36 46.31 -34.90
CA LEU A 20 -60.99 46.71 -35.24
C LEU A 20 -60.47 46.03 -36.53
N LEU A 21 -60.87 44.79 -36.80
CA LEU A 21 -60.55 44.06 -38.03
C LEU A 21 -61.27 44.62 -39.28
N LYS A 22 -62.44 45.29 -39.11
CA LYS A 22 -63.16 45.98 -40.20
C LYS A 22 -62.59 47.37 -40.52
N MET A 23 -61.81 47.97 -39.62
CA MET A 23 -61.18 49.27 -39.86
C MET A 23 -59.94 49.12 -40.75
N LYS A 24 -60.05 49.57 -42.00
CA LYS A 24 -58.97 49.51 -43.02
C LYS A 24 -57.64 50.11 -42.52
N ALA A 25 -57.71 51.09 -41.61
CA ALA A 25 -56.55 51.78 -41.02
C ALA A 25 -55.71 50.93 -40.04
N TRP A 26 -56.27 49.87 -39.45
CA TRP A 26 -55.57 49.03 -38.44
C TRP A 26 -54.99 47.74 -39.02
N ARG A 27 -55.38 47.38 -40.24
CA ARG A 27 -54.81 46.25 -41.00
C ARG A 27 -53.28 46.23 -41.07
N PRO A 28 -52.57 47.34 -41.37
CA PRO A 28 -51.10 47.32 -41.36
C PRO A 28 -50.51 47.04 -39.98
N LEU A 29 -51.14 47.54 -38.89
CA LEU A 29 -50.69 47.28 -37.52
C LEU A 29 -50.86 45.80 -37.15
N PHE A 30 -52.02 45.19 -37.45
CA PHE A 30 -52.24 43.76 -37.19
C PHE A 30 -51.34 42.87 -38.06
N PHE A 31 -51.04 43.28 -39.30
CA PHE A 31 -50.09 42.58 -40.16
C PHE A 31 -48.67 42.63 -39.59
N VAL A 32 -48.20 43.79 -39.12
CA VAL A 32 -46.89 43.94 -38.46
C VAL A 32 -46.83 43.15 -37.16
N LEU A 33 -47.87 43.21 -36.32
CA LEU A 33 -47.94 42.42 -35.08
C LEU A 33 -47.92 40.92 -35.37
N GLY A 34 -48.63 40.47 -36.41
CA GLY A 34 -48.62 39.09 -36.90
C GLY A 34 -47.23 38.65 -37.37
N LEU A 35 -46.50 39.52 -38.09
CA LEU A 35 -45.11 39.26 -38.49
C LEU A 35 -44.16 39.18 -37.29
N VAL A 36 -44.36 40.02 -36.25
CA VAL A 36 -43.57 39.96 -35.02
C VAL A 36 -43.82 38.66 -34.26
N VAL A 37 -45.09 38.27 -34.07
CA VAL A 37 -45.44 37.00 -33.40
C VAL A 37 -44.94 35.81 -34.22
N PHE A 38 -45.10 35.83 -35.54
CA PHE A 38 -44.56 34.80 -36.43
C PHE A 38 -43.04 34.74 -36.35
N GLY A 39 -42.34 35.88 -36.34
CA GLY A 39 -40.90 35.97 -36.19
C GLY A 39 -40.40 35.47 -34.82
N LEU A 40 -41.11 35.77 -33.73
CA LEU A 40 -40.80 35.24 -32.39
C LEU A 40 -41.06 33.74 -32.30
N PHE A 41 -42.17 33.26 -32.86
CA PHE A 41 -42.49 31.82 -32.94
C PHE A 41 -41.43 31.08 -33.76
N TRP A 42 -41.09 31.58 -34.95
CA TRP A 42 -40.08 30.97 -35.81
C TRP A 42 -38.68 31.07 -35.20
N GLY A 43 -38.37 32.19 -34.54
CA GLY A 43 -37.15 32.35 -33.76
C GLY A 43 -37.06 31.33 -32.62
N GLN A 44 -38.16 31.02 -31.95
CA GLN A 44 -38.21 29.97 -30.93
C GLN A 44 -38.09 28.58 -31.54
N VAL A 45 -38.75 28.29 -32.66
CA VAL A 45 -38.59 27.00 -33.38
C VAL A 45 -37.14 26.78 -33.82
N VAL A 46 -36.48 27.81 -34.36
CA VAL A 46 -35.06 27.74 -34.74
C VAL A 46 -34.18 27.56 -33.51
N LYS A 47 -34.45 28.27 -32.42
CA LYS A 47 -33.74 28.13 -31.16
C LYS A 47 -33.90 26.73 -30.55
N ASP A 48 -35.09 26.14 -30.64
CA ASP A 48 -35.37 24.78 -30.15
C ASP A 48 -34.74 23.70 -31.04
N GLN A 49 -34.32 24.02 -32.26
CA GLN A 49 -33.57 23.10 -33.14
C GLN A 49 -32.05 23.18 -32.99
N ILE A 50 -31.51 24.25 -32.37
CA ILE A 50 -30.07 24.41 -32.13
C ILE A 50 -29.79 23.94 -30.71
N HIS A 51 -29.21 22.75 -30.59
CA HIS A 51 -28.89 22.17 -29.30
C HIS A 51 -27.46 22.52 -28.88
N PRO A 52 -27.19 22.73 -27.58
CA PRO A 52 -25.83 22.99 -27.10
C PRO A 52 -24.80 21.92 -27.49
N TYR A 53 -25.24 20.66 -27.68
CA TYR A 53 -24.36 19.56 -28.05
C TYR A 53 -23.97 19.52 -29.55
N ASP A 54 -24.70 20.24 -30.42
CA ASP A 54 -24.51 20.16 -31.87
C ASP A 54 -23.09 20.60 -32.29
N ALA A 55 -22.52 21.59 -31.59
CA ALA A 55 -21.16 22.07 -31.83
C ALA A 55 -20.11 20.96 -31.62
N TYR A 56 -20.24 20.18 -30.54
CA TYR A 56 -19.31 19.08 -30.25
C TYR A 56 -19.44 17.94 -31.27
N GLN A 57 -20.66 17.63 -31.73
CA GLN A 57 -20.88 16.60 -32.74
C GLN A 57 -20.36 17.01 -34.13
N GLN A 58 -20.49 18.29 -34.48
CA GLN A 58 -19.91 18.85 -35.70
C GLN A 58 -18.38 18.80 -35.66
N GLU A 59 -17.77 19.19 -34.53
CA GLU A 59 -16.32 19.13 -34.36
C GLU A 59 -15.80 17.68 -34.43
N TYR A 60 -16.47 16.75 -33.76
CA TYR A 60 -16.11 15.33 -33.82
C TYR A 60 -16.19 14.79 -35.25
N ARG A 61 -17.26 15.11 -35.98
CA ARG A 61 -17.41 14.74 -37.39
C ARG A 61 -16.27 15.29 -38.23
N GLN A 62 -15.87 16.55 -38.06
CA GLN A 62 -14.76 17.14 -38.78
C GLN A 62 -13.45 16.39 -38.53
N ARG A 63 -13.15 16.07 -37.26
CA ARG A 63 -11.97 15.28 -36.90
C ARG A 63 -11.98 13.87 -37.51
N LEU A 64 -13.15 13.23 -37.59
CA LEU A 64 -13.29 11.94 -38.30
C LEU A 64 -13.03 12.07 -39.81
N VAL A 65 -13.48 13.16 -40.44
CA VAL A 65 -13.21 13.44 -41.86
C VAL A 65 -11.71 13.63 -42.10
N GLU A 66 -11.02 14.36 -41.22
CA GLU A 66 -9.57 14.53 -41.28
C GLU A 66 -8.85 13.18 -41.17
N LEU A 67 -9.24 12.33 -40.21
CA LEU A 67 -8.71 10.97 -40.05
C LEU A 67 -9.03 10.04 -41.24
N ALA A 68 -10.04 10.37 -42.03
CA ALA A 68 -10.41 9.66 -43.26
C ALA A 68 -9.73 10.22 -44.53
N GLY A 69 -8.73 11.10 -44.37
CA GLY A 69 -8.02 11.72 -45.48
C GLY A 69 -8.79 12.83 -46.17
N GLY A 70 -9.72 13.48 -45.45
CA GLY A 70 -10.52 14.60 -45.96
C GLY A 70 -11.78 14.21 -46.72
N ASP A 71 -12.12 12.91 -46.80
CA ASP A 71 -13.29 12.40 -47.55
C ASP A 71 -14.50 12.17 -46.61
N PRO A 72 -15.55 13.01 -46.67
CA PRO A 72 -16.72 12.85 -45.82
C PRO A 72 -17.55 11.59 -46.09
N ALA A 73 -17.41 10.98 -47.28
CA ALA A 73 -18.14 9.75 -47.62
C ALA A 73 -17.61 8.52 -46.85
N LYS A 74 -16.41 8.61 -46.28
CA LYS A 74 -15.77 7.56 -45.48
C LYS A 74 -16.08 7.64 -43.99
N VAL A 75 -16.86 8.64 -43.56
CA VAL A 75 -17.20 8.85 -42.14
C VAL A 75 -18.59 8.31 -41.85
N ASP A 76 -18.67 7.25 -41.06
CA ASP A 76 -19.92 6.74 -40.49
C ASP A 76 -20.17 7.38 -39.12
N PHE A 77 -20.83 8.55 -39.13
CA PHE A 77 -21.23 9.26 -37.91
C PHE A 77 -22.64 9.83 -38.06
N LYS A 78 -23.53 9.49 -37.11
CA LYS A 78 -24.91 10.00 -37.07
C LYS A 78 -25.07 10.94 -35.88
N PRO A 79 -25.31 12.25 -36.12
CA PRO A 79 -25.56 13.19 -35.04
C PRO A 79 -26.91 12.92 -34.37
N GLY A 80 -27.01 13.25 -33.09
CA GLY A 80 -28.19 13.05 -32.25
C GLY A 80 -27.84 12.71 -30.80
N ILE A 81 -28.87 12.65 -29.94
CA ILE A 81 -28.69 12.28 -28.54
C ILE A 81 -28.31 10.79 -28.45
N VAL A 82 -27.19 10.51 -27.81
CA VAL A 82 -26.79 9.14 -27.45
C VAL A 82 -27.33 8.88 -26.06
N GLN A 83 -28.36 8.04 -25.92
CA GLN A 83 -28.93 7.68 -24.63
C GLN A 83 -28.70 6.20 -24.32
N ARG A 84 -28.04 5.93 -23.20
CA ARG A 84 -27.91 4.60 -22.62
C ARG A 84 -28.85 4.50 -21.41
N TYR A 85 -29.76 3.53 -21.45
CA TYR A 85 -30.56 3.17 -20.28
C TYR A 85 -30.02 1.86 -19.72
N ILE A 86 -29.71 1.87 -18.42
CA ILE A 86 -29.17 0.73 -17.68
C ILE A 86 -30.27 0.26 -16.71
N PRO A 87 -31.09 -0.73 -17.09
CA PRO A 87 -32.27 -1.12 -16.31
C PRO A 87 -31.89 -1.58 -14.90
N ALA A 88 -30.79 -2.32 -14.76
CA ALA A 88 -30.34 -2.86 -13.49
C ALA A 88 -29.96 -1.78 -12.46
N LEU A 89 -29.62 -0.57 -12.92
CA LEU A 89 -29.29 0.58 -12.07
C LEU A 89 -30.41 1.64 -12.06
N ASN A 90 -31.50 1.40 -12.81
CA ASN A 90 -32.55 2.37 -13.11
C ASN A 90 -31.98 3.76 -13.48
N ARG A 91 -31.02 3.78 -14.40
CA ARG A 91 -30.22 4.97 -14.69
C ARG A 91 -30.17 5.23 -16.19
N SER A 92 -30.35 6.49 -16.57
CA SER A 92 -30.18 6.97 -17.95
C SER A 92 -28.96 7.87 -18.03
N ASP A 93 -28.11 7.62 -19.02
CA ASP A 93 -26.87 8.33 -19.27
C ASP A 93 -26.81 8.82 -20.71
N ARG A 94 -26.42 10.09 -20.90
CA ARG A 94 -26.35 10.79 -22.18
C ARG A 94 -24.99 11.47 -22.38
N CYS A 95 -23.98 11.16 -21.56
CA CYS A 95 -22.66 11.80 -21.62
C CYS A 95 -21.99 11.62 -23.00
N GLU A 96 -22.19 10.47 -23.64
CA GLU A 96 -21.71 10.20 -25.01
C GLU A 96 -22.38 11.02 -26.11
N THR A 97 -23.36 11.87 -25.77
CA THR A 97 -23.87 12.88 -26.71
C THR A 97 -22.79 13.91 -27.05
N CYS A 98 -21.89 14.21 -26.11
CA CYS A 98 -20.75 15.13 -26.30
C CYS A 98 -19.40 14.39 -26.24
N HIS A 99 -19.28 13.37 -25.39
CA HIS A 99 -18.06 12.55 -25.25
C HIS A 99 -18.06 11.38 -26.24
N LEU A 100 -17.93 11.70 -27.53
CA LEU A 100 -18.23 10.78 -28.64
C LEU A 100 -17.10 9.79 -28.98
N ALA A 101 -15.90 10.01 -28.44
CA ALA A 101 -14.70 9.26 -28.81
C ALA A 101 -14.20 8.32 -27.69
N VAL A 102 -15.04 8.05 -26.68
CA VAL A 102 -14.67 7.32 -25.46
C VAL A 102 -14.09 5.94 -25.75
N ASP A 103 -14.51 5.27 -26.83
CA ASP A 103 -14.07 3.95 -27.26
C ASP A 103 -13.19 3.97 -28.53
N ASN A 104 -12.89 5.16 -29.08
CA ASN A 104 -12.16 5.29 -30.33
C ASN A 104 -10.65 5.49 -30.10
N PRO A 105 -9.77 4.50 -30.31
CA PRO A 105 -8.35 4.58 -29.98
C PRO A 105 -7.57 5.65 -30.76
N ARG A 106 -8.12 6.15 -31.88
CA ARG A 106 -7.50 7.21 -32.68
C ARG A 106 -7.50 8.57 -31.99
N PHE A 107 -8.29 8.73 -30.93
CA PHE A 107 -8.43 9.97 -30.18
C PHE A 107 -7.71 9.95 -28.83
N LYS A 108 -6.76 9.03 -28.62
CA LYS A 108 -6.06 8.87 -27.33
C LYS A 108 -5.35 10.16 -26.86
N ASP A 109 -4.83 10.95 -27.81
CA ASP A 109 -4.09 12.19 -27.56
C ASP A 109 -4.97 13.45 -27.76
N ALA A 110 -6.26 13.26 -28.08
CA ALA A 110 -7.18 14.37 -28.23
C ALA A 110 -7.50 15.01 -26.87
N LYS A 111 -7.84 16.29 -26.88
CA LYS A 111 -8.33 16.99 -25.68
C LYS A 111 -9.79 16.62 -25.39
N GLN A 112 -10.19 16.74 -24.13
CA GLN A 112 -11.60 16.62 -23.74
C GLN A 112 -12.47 17.60 -24.56
N PRO A 113 -13.69 17.21 -24.97
CA PRO A 113 -14.41 15.99 -24.61
C PRO A 113 -14.11 14.75 -25.48
N PHE A 114 -13.19 14.84 -26.44
CA PHE A 114 -12.92 13.78 -27.41
C PHE A 114 -11.80 12.83 -27.02
N THR A 115 -11.30 12.86 -25.78
CA THR A 115 -10.23 11.95 -25.36
C THR A 115 -10.76 10.52 -25.23
N THR A 116 -10.03 9.54 -25.76
CA THR A 116 -10.33 8.11 -25.55
C THR A 116 -10.21 7.73 -24.08
N HIS A 117 -11.09 6.85 -23.61
CA HIS A 117 -11.03 6.34 -22.25
C HIS A 117 -9.91 5.29 -22.07
N PRO A 118 -9.09 5.38 -21.00
CA PRO A 118 -7.88 4.57 -20.87
C PRO A 118 -8.11 3.06 -20.66
N ASN A 119 -9.26 2.63 -20.12
CA ASN A 119 -9.57 1.21 -19.89
C ASN A 119 -11.09 0.92 -19.85
N ILE A 120 -11.82 1.27 -20.91
CA ILE A 120 -13.29 1.19 -20.92
C ILE A 120 -13.84 -0.22 -21.20
N SER A 121 -13.04 -1.12 -21.77
CA SER A 121 -13.46 -2.47 -22.15
C SER A 121 -13.90 -3.33 -20.96
N THR A 122 -13.31 -3.11 -19.79
CA THR A 122 -13.70 -3.80 -18.54
C THR A 122 -14.97 -3.24 -17.91
N HIS A 123 -15.30 -1.98 -18.21
CA HIS A 123 -16.45 -1.24 -17.68
C HIS A 123 -17.20 -0.52 -18.81
N PRO A 124 -17.85 -1.26 -19.73
CA PRO A 124 -18.42 -0.65 -20.92
C PRO A 124 -19.67 0.20 -20.56
N PRO A 125 -19.88 1.36 -21.20
CA PRO A 125 -20.97 2.29 -20.84
C PRO A 125 -22.38 1.74 -21.04
N ASP A 126 -22.56 0.73 -21.88
CA ASP A 126 -23.84 0.02 -22.06
C ASP A 126 -24.28 -0.73 -20.79
N ARG A 127 -23.32 -1.21 -19.99
CA ARG A 127 -23.59 -1.90 -18.73
C ARG A 127 -23.53 -0.98 -17.51
N PHE A 128 -22.61 -0.02 -17.49
CA PHE A 128 -22.34 0.80 -16.30
C PHE A 128 -22.78 2.26 -16.44
N GLY A 129 -22.82 2.80 -17.66
CA GLY A 129 -22.92 4.25 -17.88
C GLY A 129 -21.69 5.00 -17.41
N CYS A 130 -21.66 6.32 -17.64
CA CYS A 130 -20.55 7.18 -17.27
C CYS A 130 -20.69 7.66 -15.81
N THR A 131 -21.91 8.04 -15.43
CA THR A 131 -22.23 8.64 -14.13
C THR A 131 -22.03 7.70 -12.93
N VAL A 132 -21.87 6.39 -13.13
CA VAL A 132 -21.58 5.44 -12.04
C VAL A 132 -20.19 5.67 -11.46
N CYS A 133 -19.23 6.01 -12.31
CA CYS A 133 -17.84 6.30 -11.94
C CYS A 133 -17.59 7.80 -11.82
N HIS A 134 -18.21 8.60 -12.69
CA HIS A 134 -17.95 10.03 -12.80
C HIS A 134 -18.96 10.93 -12.07
N GLU A 135 -20.08 10.39 -11.57
CA GLU A 135 -21.22 11.19 -11.11
C GLU A 135 -21.73 12.17 -12.17
N GLY A 136 -22.39 13.26 -11.78
CA GLY A 136 -23.10 14.15 -12.69
C GLY A 136 -24.54 13.75 -12.99
N VAL A 137 -25.16 14.48 -13.91
CA VAL A 137 -26.57 14.36 -14.29
C VAL A 137 -26.66 13.73 -15.69
N GLY A 138 -26.69 12.40 -15.72
CA GLY A 138 -26.67 11.63 -16.97
C GLY A 138 -27.84 11.91 -17.92
N ILE A 139 -28.95 12.49 -17.45
CA ILE A 139 -30.09 12.83 -18.32
C ILE A 139 -29.96 14.19 -19.02
N SER A 140 -29.03 15.05 -18.57
CA SER A 140 -28.85 16.37 -19.16
C SER A 140 -28.01 16.29 -20.43
N VAL A 141 -28.33 17.15 -21.39
CA VAL A 141 -27.58 17.33 -22.65
C VAL A 141 -27.00 18.74 -22.79
N ASP A 142 -27.16 19.56 -21.76
CA ASP A 142 -26.45 20.83 -21.56
C ASP A 142 -25.21 20.62 -20.69
N LEU A 143 -24.11 21.31 -21.00
CA LEU A 143 -22.84 21.19 -20.28
C LEU A 143 -22.97 21.48 -18.79
N ARG A 144 -23.60 22.60 -18.42
CA ARG A 144 -23.75 23.00 -17.01
C ARG A 144 -24.68 22.05 -16.28
N GLY A 145 -25.78 21.64 -16.90
CA GLY A 145 -26.71 20.67 -16.34
C GLY A 145 -26.07 19.29 -16.14
N ALA A 146 -25.35 18.78 -17.15
CA ALA A 146 -24.76 17.44 -17.13
C ALA A 146 -23.64 17.32 -16.11
N HIS A 147 -22.81 18.36 -15.97
CA HIS A 147 -21.74 18.39 -14.97
C HIS A 147 -22.22 18.78 -13.57
N GLY A 148 -23.51 19.10 -13.41
CA GLY A 148 -24.13 19.41 -12.13
C GLY A 148 -23.79 20.81 -11.59
N HIS A 149 -23.47 21.76 -12.47
CA HIS A 149 -23.10 23.14 -12.10
C HIS A 149 -24.28 24.08 -11.80
N GLN A 150 -25.36 23.56 -11.20
CA GLN A 150 -26.53 24.34 -10.83
C GLN A 150 -26.60 24.54 -9.31
N GLU A 151 -27.12 25.70 -8.91
CA GLU A 151 -27.31 26.05 -7.50
C GLU A 151 -28.15 24.98 -6.78
N ASN A 152 -27.62 24.42 -5.68
CA ASN A 152 -28.25 23.41 -4.81
C ASN A 152 -28.31 21.97 -5.35
N TRP A 153 -27.44 21.56 -6.28
CA TRP A 153 -27.44 20.18 -6.79
C TRP A 153 -26.42 19.24 -6.11
N ARG A 154 -26.81 17.96 -5.96
CA ARG A 154 -26.20 17.01 -5.01
C ARG A 154 -24.95 16.25 -5.50
N ASN A 155 -24.80 16.01 -6.80
CA ASN A 155 -23.71 15.17 -7.34
C ASN A 155 -23.15 15.77 -8.64
N PRO A 156 -22.23 16.76 -8.58
CA PRO A 156 -21.51 17.22 -9.75
C PRO A 156 -20.65 16.10 -10.35
N VAL A 157 -20.15 16.28 -11.58
CA VAL A 157 -19.14 15.38 -12.12
C VAL A 157 -17.89 15.47 -11.26
N LEU A 158 -17.37 14.31 -10.87
CA LEU A 158 -16.17 14.18 -10.06
C LEU A 158 -14.94 14.62 -10.83
N ASP A 159 -14.04 15.31 -10.12
CA ASP A 159 -12.66 15.45 -10.58
C ASP A 159 -12.05 14.07 -10.84
N LYS A 160 -11.15 13.99 -11.85
CA LYS A 160 -10.48 12.76 -12.26
C LYS A 160 -9.86 12.00 -11.08
N ARG A 161 -9.30 12.69 -10.09
CA ARG A 161 -8.71 12.06 -8.90
C ARG A 161 -9.74 11.35 -8.03
N LEU A 162 -10.95 11.91 -7.90
CA LEU A 162 -12.01 11.42 -7.03
C LEU A 162 -12.77 10.23 -7.64
N VAL A 163 -12.67 10.00 -8.95
CA VAL A 163 -13.26 8.82 -9.61
C VAL A 163 -12.82 7.51 -8.94
N GLN A 164 -11.59 7.45 -8.42
CA GLN A 164 -11.07 6.29 -7.70
C GLN A 164 -11.89 5.91 -6.46
N SER A 165 -12.58 6.88 -5.84
CA SER A 165 -13.46 6.65 -4.69
C SER A 165 -14.69 5.78 -5.04
N ARG A 166 -15.00 5.60 -6.33
CA ARG A 166 -16.13 4.80 -6.81
C ARG A 166 -15.79 3.33 -7.02
N CYS A 167 -14.51 2.96 -7.11
CA CYS A 167 -14.09 1.58 -7.37
C CYS A 167 -14.64 0.58 -6.33
N VAL A 168 -14.58 0.95 -5.04
CA VAL A 168 -14.98 0.08 -3.92
C VAL A 168 -16.49 -0.06 -3.70
N GLN A 169 -17.30 0.61 -4.54
CA GLN A 169 -18.74 0.40 -4.59
C GLN A 169 -19.08 -0.95 -5.23
N CYS A 170 -18.22 -1.43 -6.13
CA CYS A 170 -18.38 -2.71 -6.83
C CYS A 170 -17.27 -3.69 -6.46
N HIS A 171 -16.05 -3.22 -6.27
CA HIS A 171 -14.92 -4.07 -5.91
C HIS A 171 -14.79 -4.23 -4.40
N GLU A 172 -14.35 -5.42 -3.99
CA GLU A 172 -13.95 -5.69 -2.61
C GLU A 172 -12.82 -4.73 -2.16
N ARG A 173 -12.90 -4.21 -0.91
CA ARG A 173 -11.85 -3.35 -0.35
C ARG A 173 -10.54 -4.12 -0.22
N GLY A 174 -9.41 -3.44 -0.35
CA GLY A 174 -8.09 -4.10 -0.38
C GLY A 174 -7.79 -4.88 -1.67
N ALA A 175 -8.69 -4.88 -2.66
CA ALA A 175 -8.35 -5.41 -3.99
C ALA A 175 -7.29 -4.51 -4.65
N ALA A 176 -6.26 -5.13 -5.24
CA ALA A 176 -5.29 -4.41 -6.03
C ALA A 176 -5.90 -4.02 -7.39
N LEU A 177 -6.51 -2.83 -7.45
CA LEU A 177 -7.19 -2.34 -8.66
C LEU A 177 -6.26 -1.42 -9.47
N THR A 178 -6.24 -1.62 -10.78
CA THR A 178 -5.49 -0.76 -11.70
C THR A 178 -6.13 0.63 -11.72
N GLY A 179 -5.31 1.68 -11.56
CA GLY A 179 -5.77 3.06 -11.59
C GLY A 179 -6.38 3.58 -10.27
N SER A 180 -6.32 2.82 -9.18
CA SER A 180 -6.84 3.22 -7.85
C SER A 180 -5.72 3.54 -6.84
N SER A 181 -4.57 4.02 -7.30
CA SER A 181 -3.39 4.22 -6.45
C SER A 181 -3.63 5.22 -5.32
N LEU A 182 -4.36 6.33 -5.56
CA LEU A 182 -4.68 7.33 -4.53
C LEU A 182 -5.66 6.76 -3.50
N TYR A 183 -6.68 6.01 -3.94
CA TYR A 183 -7.58 5.30 -3.02
C TYR A 183 -6.79 4.36 -2.10
N ALA A 184 -5.90 3.53 -2.66
CA ALA A 184 -5.12 2.57 -1.89
C ALA A 184 -4.16 3.26 -0.91
N GLN A 185 -3.52 4.35 -1.33
CA GLN A 185 -2.69 5.17 -0.45
C GLN A 185 -3.51 5.77 0.69
N GLY A 186 -4.71 6.29 0.40
CA GLY A 186 -5.60 6.87 1.39
C GLY A 186 -6.09 5.85 2.42
N GLU A 187 -6.44 4.63 1.97
CA GLU A 187 -6.83 3.52 2.86
C GLU A 187 -5.70 3.13 3.82
N ILE A 188 -4.48 3.00 3.30
CA ILE A 188 -3.30 2.70 4.10
C ILE A 188 -3.03 3.83 5.10
N LEU A 189 -3.09 5.08 4.66
CA LEU A 189 -2.79 6.24 5.50
C LEU A 189 -3.84 6.42 6.60
N PHE A 190 -5.12 6.27 6.29
CA PHE A 190 -6.23 6.37 7.24
C PHE A 190 -6.07 5.37 8.40
N ASN A 191 -5.68 4.14 8.08
CA ASN A 191 -5.41 3.10 9.07
C ASN A 191 -4.12 3.38 9.85
N ARG A 192 -3.03 3.78 9.16
CA ARG A 192 -1.71 3.99 9.77
C ARG A 192 -1.67 5.18 10.72
N VAL A 193 -2.36 6.26 10.38
CA VAL A 193 -2.50 7.46 11.23
C VAL A 193 -3.37 7.17 12.44
N GLY A 194 -4.29 6.21 12.33
CA GLY A 194 -5.18 5.82 13.41
C GLY A 194 -6.50 6.57 13.44
N CYS A 195 -7.01 7.01 12.29
CA CYS A 195 -8.28 7.73 12.19
C CYS A 195 -9.43 6.94 12.85
N LEU A 196 -9.42 5.62 12.71
CA LEU A 196 -10.36 4.68 13.35
C LEU A 196 -10.37 4.74 14.89
N GLY A 197 -9.34 5.32 15.53
CA GLY A 197 -9.26 5.45 16.99
C GLY A 197 -10.22 6.50 17.53
N CYS A 198 -10.58 7.47 16.69
CA CYS A 198 -11.57 8.50 17.01
C CYS A 198 -12.84 8.36 16.17
N HIS A 199 -12.72 7.96 14.89
CA HIS A 199 -13.78 7.90 13.91
C HIS A 199 -14.22 6.46 13.62
N PRO A 200 -15.37 6.00 14.14
CA PRO A 200 -15.85 4.67 13.83
C PRO A 200 -16.28 4.57 12.36
N VAL A 201 -15.96 3.44 11.74
CA VAL A 201 -16.39 3.09 10.38
C VAL A 201 -16.93 1.67 10.41
N LYS A 202 -18.19 1.47 10.05
CA LYS A 202 -18.83 0.15 10.08
C LYS A 202 -18.08 -0.86 9.21
N GLY A 203 -17.80 -2.03 9.80
CA GLY A 203 -17.06 -3.09 9.14
C GLY A 203 -15.55 -2.84 9.04
N GLN A 204 -15.03 -1.85 9.76
CA GLN A 204 -13.60 -1.66 9.98
C GLN A 204 -13.33 -1.60 11.48
N GLU A 205 -12.29 -2.28 11.92
CA GLU A 205 -11.89 -2.29 13.32
C GLU A 205 -10.39 -2.08 13.43
N LEU A 206 -9.96 -1.36 14.46
CA LEU A 206 -8.55 -1.31 14.83
C LEU A 206 -8.16 -2.63 15.49
N GLU A 207 -7.40 -3.46 14.77
CA GLU A 207 -6.75 -4.66 15.33
C GLU A 207 -5.82 -4.30 16.51
N ARG A 208 -5.13 -3.16 16.38
CA ARG A 208 -4.19 -2.64 17.36
C ARG A 208 -4.30 -1.11 17.42
N LEU A 209 -4.13 -0.57 18.62
CA LEU A 209 -4.00 0.87 18.79
C LEU A 209 -2.68 1.36 18.14
N PRO A 210 -2.72 2.48 17.38
CA PRO A 210 -1.57 3.01 16.63
C PRO A 210 -0.44 3.53 17.52
N GLY A 211 -0.76 4.01 18.71
CA GLY A 211 0.19 4.56 19.67
C GLY A 211 0.82 3.48 20.56
N PRO A 212 2.03 3.73 21.11
CA PRO A 212 2.66 2.84 22.06
C PRO A 212 1.87 2.72 23.37
N ASP A 213 2.03 1.58 24.04
CA ASP A 213 1.56 1.36 25.41
C ASP A 213 2.21 2.34 26.39
N LEU A 214 1.40 3.15 27.07
CA LEU A 214 1.83 4.14 28.05
C LEU A 214 1.74 3.61 29.49
N ARG A 215 1.24 2.40 29.71
CA ARG A 215 1.18 1.77 31.04
C ARG A 215 2.55 1.36 31.58
N ILE A 216 3.53 1.24 30.70
CA ILE A 216 4.93 0.90 31.00
C ILE A 216 5.88 2.10 30.95
N LEU A 217 5.34 3.31 30.86
CA LEU A 217 6.07 4.55 30.58
C LEU A 217 7.29 4.78 31.50
N PRO A 218 7.21 4.62 32.84
CA PRO A 218 8.33 4.86 33.74
C PRO A 218 9.56 3.98 33.47
N ASN A 219 9.35 2.75 32.99
CA ASN A 219 10.45 1.84 32.65
C ASN A 219 11.03 2.15 31.26
N LYS A 220 10.23 2.73 30.37
CA LYS A 220 10.52 2.82 28.93
C LYS A 220 11.27 4.08 28.53
N MET A 221 10.81 5.26 28.98
CA MET A 221 11.22 6.54 28.40
C MET A 221 11.60 7.58 29.44
N GLN A 222 12.45 8.52 29.04
CA GLN A 222 12.85 9.67 29.84
C GLN A 222 11.67 10.66 29.96
N LEU A 223 11.41 11.14 31.18
CA LEU A 223 10.21 11.94 31.49
C LEU A 223 10.29 13.38 30.97
N ASP A 224 11.48 13.96 30.92
CA ASP A 224 11.77 15.28 30.33
C ASP A 224 11.54 15.28 28.81
N TRP A 225 11.87 14.17 28.13
CA TRP A 225 11.56 13.97 26.72
C TRP A 225 10.04 13.92 26.47
N LEU A 226 9.27 13.25 27.35
CA LEU A 226 7.82 13.09 27.18
C LEU A 226 7.09 14.43 27.13
N ALA A 227 7.47 15.38 27.99
CA ALA A 227 6.86 16.71 27.99
C ALA A 227 7.08 17.45 26.66
N GLY A 228 8.31 17.42 26.13
CA GLY A 228 8.62 17.98 24.81
C GLY A 228 7.85 17.29 23.67
N TRP A 229 7.75 15.95 23.73
CA TRP A 229 6.99 15.17 22.75
C TRP A 229 5.50 15.51 22.74
N LEU A 230 4.86 15.69 23.91
CA LEU A 230 3.45 16.08 23.99
C LEU A 230 3.20 17.50 23.45
N LYS A 231 4.19 18.39 23.56
CA LYS A 231 4.09 19.77 23.11
C LYS A 231 4.19 19.92 21.60
N ASP A 232 5.19 19.28 20.99
CA ASP A 232 5.41 19.31 19.54
C ASP A 232 6.13 18.03 19.08
N PRO A 233 5.40 16.97 18.70
CA PRO A 233 5.99 15.74 18.19
C PRO A 233 6.84 15.96 16.92
N ASN A 234 6.45 16.91 16.07
CA ASN A 234 7.12 17.22 14.80
C ASN A 234 8.46 17.93 15.00
N SER A 235 8.71 18.54 16.17
CA SER A 235 10.03 19.06 16.54
C SER A 235 11.07 17.94 16.69
N TYR A 236 10.67 16.78 17.22
CA TYR A 236 11.53 15.62 17.41
C TYR A 236 11.56 14.73 16.17
N LEU A 237 10.38 14.40 15.60
CA LEU A 237 10.25 13.56 14.42
C LEU A 237 9.40 14.28 13.36
N LYS A 238 10.04 14.84 12.32
CA LYS A 238 9.38 15.68 11.31
C LYS A 238 8.13 15.03 10.70
N LYS A 239 8.17 13.73 10.40
CA LYS A 239 7.06 12.92 9.88
C LYS A 239 6.40 12.08 10.99
N SER A 240 6.03 12.71 12.11
CA SER A 240 5.34 12.03 13.21
C SER A 240 3.88 11.74 12.87
N TYR A 241 3.41 10.52 13.16
CA TYR A 241 1.98 10.20 13.15
C TYR A 241 1.27 10.58 14.46
N MET A 242 2.02 10.82 15.55
CA MET A 242 1.45 11.46 16.73
C MET A 242 1.17 12.92 16.37
N PRO A 243 -0.09 13.36 16.40
CA PRO A 243 -0.46 14.68 15.94
C PRO A 243 -0.21 15.74 17.02
N ASN A 244 -0.20 17.00 16.61
CA ASN A 244 -0.09 18.13 17.50
C ASN A 244 -1.47 18.54 18.02
N PHE A 245 -1.69 18.37 19.32
CA PHE A 245 -2.92 18.76 20.02
C PHE A 245 -2.93 20.24 20.46
N GLU A 246 -1.80 20.95 20.27
CA GLU A 246 -1.54 22.33 20.71
C GLU A 246 -1.81 22.52 22.20
N LEU A 247 -1.26 21.62 23.01
CA LEU A 247 -1.44 21.61 24.45
C LEU A 247 -0.78 22.82 25.11
N SER A 248 -1.44 23.41 26.11
CA SER A 248 -0.82 24.39 27.00
C SER A 248 0.22 23.72 27.90
N ASP A 249 1.16 24.50 28.46
CA ASP A 249 2.20 23.94 29.33
C ASP A 249 1.60 23.29 30.59
N ASP A 250 0.52 23.88 31.11
CA ASP A 250 -0.25 23.30 32.21
C ASP A 250 -0.89 21.96 31.83
N ASP A 251 -1.45 21.86 30.63
CA ASP A 251 -2.05 20.60 30.16
C ASP A 251 -0.98 19.53 29.94
N VAL A 252 0.19 19.89 29.38
CA VAL A 252 1.33 18.98 29.24
C VAL A 252 1.77 18.48 30.61
N LYS A 253 1.94 19.38 31.59
CA LYS A 253 2.33 19.02 32.97
C LYS A 253 1.28 18.10 33.62
N ALA A 254 0.00 18.41 33.47
CA ALA A 254 -1.09 17.63 34.02
C ALA A 254 -1.18 16.21 33.41
N ILE A 255 -1.14 16.12 32.08
CA ILE A 255 -1.15 14.84 31.36
C ILE A 255 0.06 13.99 31.75
N THR A 256 1.25 14.59 31.77
CA THR A 256 2.49 13.89 32.15
C THR A 256 2.40 13.34 33.58
N SER A 257 1.89 14.13 34.51
CA SER A 257 1.73 13.72 35.92
C SER A 257 0.76 12.56 36.07
N TYR A 258 -0.39 12.59 35.36
CA TYR A 258 -1.32 11.47 35.33
C TYR A 258 -0.69 10.20 34.73
N LEU A 259 -0.02 10.31 33.57
CA LEU A 259 0.58 9.16 32.89
C LEU A 259 1.62 8.46 33.79
N VAL A 260 2.46 9.23 34.47
CA VAL A 260 3.46 8.68 35.41
C VAL A 260 2.79 8.03 36.61
N ALA A 261 1.82 8.71 37.25
CA ALA A 261 1.14 8.19 38.43
C ALA A 261 0.37 6.89 38.12
N SER A 262 -0.43 6.89 37.06
CA SER A 262 -1.23 5.73 36.63
C SER A 262 -0.38 4.55 36.18
N ALA A 263 0.73 4.80 35.46
CA ALA A 263 1.65 3.74 35.06
C ALA A 263 2.40 3.12 36.25
N ARG A 264 2.81 3.92 37.24
CA ARG A 264 3.41 3.39 38.48
C ARG A 264 2.46 2.46 39.22
N GLY A 265 1.19 2.88 39.38
CA GLY A 265 0.15 2.04 39.98
C GLY A 265 -0.05 0.74 39.20
N TYR A 266 -0.21 0.83 37.88
CA TYR A 266 -0.36 -0.33 37.01
C TYR A 266 0.80 -1.32 37.13
N LEU A 267 2.06 -0.84 37.06
CA LEU A 267 3.23 -1.72 37.16
C LEU A 267 3.31 -2.42 38.52
N ALA A 268 2.98 -1.72 39.61
CA ALA A 268 2.92 -2.30 40.95
C ALA A 268 1.84 -3.40 41.02
N ASP A 269 0.65 -3.14 40.48
CA ASP A 269 -0.45 -4.11 40.45
C ASP A 269 -0.13 -5.35 39.61
N GLN A 270 0.63 -5.19 38.53
CA GLN A 270 1.09 -6.30 37.68
C GLN A 270 2.35 -7.00 38.23
N GLY A 271 2.92 -6.54 39.33
CA GLY A 271 4.17 -7.07 39.88
C GLY A 271 5.38 -6.89 38.96
N VAL A 272 5.32 -5.92 38.03
CA VAL A 272 6.41 -5.63 37.10
C VAL A 272 7.44 -4.77 37.83
N PRO A 273 8.71 -5.21 37.94
CA PRO A 273 9.72 -4.45 38.65
C PRO A 273 10.08 -3.15 37.93
N SER A 274 10.51 -2.15 38.70
CA SER A 274 11.17 -0.98 38.12
C SER A 274 12.49 -1.42 37.47
N LEU A 275 12.70 -1.05 36.21
CA LEU A 275 13.99 -1.25 35.55
C LEU A 275 14.97 -0.16 35.99
N GLY A 276 16.27 -0.48 35.93
CA GLY A 276 17.32 0.54 35.96
C GLY A 276 17.16 1.50 34.76
N ARG A 277 17.80 2.67 34.82
CA ARG A 277 17.75 3.62 33.68
C ARG A 277 18.77 3.24 32.61
N ASP A 278 20.02 3.09 33.00
CA ASP A 278 21.14 3.01 32.05
C ASP A 278 21.83 1.65 32.11
N VAL A 279 22.36 1.22 30.96
CA VAL A 279 23.28 0.07 30.89
C VAL A 279 24.73 0.54 31.08
N PRO A 280 25.64 -0.35 31.52
CA PRO A 280 27.07 -0.03 31.58
C PRO A 280 27.63 0.28 30.19
N THR A 281 28.29 1.43 30.04
CA THR A 281 28.89 1.87 28.78
C THR A 281 30.41 1.98 28.88
N ASP A 282 31.11 1.47 27.88
CA ASP A 282 32.53 1.72 27.63
C ASP A 282 32.81 1.75 26.11
N PRO A 283 33.92 2.36 25.64
CA PRO A 283 34.19 2.51 24.21
C PRO A 283 34.22 1.20 23.42
N THR A 284 34.67 0.10 24.03
CA THR A 284 34.73 -1.20 23.39
C THR A 284 33.33 -1.76 23.17
N LYS A 285 32.47 -1.74 24.20
CA LYS A 285 31.06 -2.16 24.09
C LYS A 285 30.27 -1.33 23.08
N VAL A 286 30.51 -0.02 23.05
CA VAL A 286 29.84 0.90 22.11
C VAL A 286 30.23 0.57 20.68
N ALA A 287 31.52 0.32 20.43
CA ALA A 287 32.00 -0.11 19.11
C ALA A 287 31.42 -1.47 18.69
N GLU A 288 31.35 -2.44 19.61
CA GLU A 288 30.70 -3.73 19.39
C GLU A 288 29.22 -3.56 19.04
N GLY A 289 28.48 -2.76 19.82
CA GLY A 289 27.07 -2.45 19.59
C GLY A 289 26.82 -1.84 18.21
N LYS A 290 27.68 -0.90 17.81
CA LYS A 290 27.63 -0.30 16.46
C LYS A 290 27.79 -1.38 15.37
N GLN A 291 28.80 -2.25 15.48
CA GLN A 291 29.01 -3.31 14.48
C GLN A 291 27.82 -4.28 14.42
N LEU A 292 27.21 -4.61 15.55
CA LEU A 292 26.02 -5.45 15.59
C LEU A 292 24.84 -4.79 14.86
N VAL A 293 24.53 -3.52 15.15
CA VAL A 293 23.45 -2.78 14.47
C VAL A 293 23.60 -2.81 12.95
N LEU A 294 24.83 -2.67 12.45
CA LEU A 294 25.13 -2.61 11.02
C LEU A 294 25.10 -4.00 10.33
N SER A 295 25.30 -5.09 11.07
CA SER A 295 25.53 -6.43 10.48
C SER A 295 24.41 -7.44 10.70
N VAL A 296 23.65 -7.37 11.81
CA VAL A 296 22.62 -8.38 12.13
C VAL A 296 21.33 -8.19 11.35
N GLY A 297 21.11 -6.98 10.79
CA GLY A 297 19.96 -6.66 9.93
C GLY A 297 19.08 -5.50 10.40
N CYS A 298 19.46 -4.75 11.44
CA CYS A 298 18.65 -3.64 11.96
C CYS A 298 18.34 -2.58 10.89
N LEU A 299 19.28 -2.32 9.97
CA LEU A 299 19.15 -1.37 8.87
C LEU A 299 18.08 -1.74 7.82
N GLY A 300 17.56 -2.97 7.84
CA GLY A 300 16.42 -3.33 6.98
C GLY A 300 15.12 -2.64 7.38
N CYS A 301 15.02 -2.14 8.62
CA CYS A 301 13.83 -1.47 9.14
C CYS A 301 14.14 -0.09 9.76
N HIS A 302 15.29 0.06 10.40
CA HIS A 302 15.65 1.24 11.18
C HIS A 302 16.64 2.13 10.44
N ASN A 303 16.41 3.44 10.47
CA ASN A 303 17.40 4.43 10.06
C ASN A 303 18.34 4.77 11.22
N ILE A 304 19.60 5.03 10.89
CA ILE A 304 20.60 5.56 11.80
C ILE A 304 21.56 6.46 11.02
N ASP A 305 21.89 7.59 11.60
CA ASP A 305 22.65 8.71 11.03
C ASP A 305 24.07 8.32 10.58
N ASP A 306 24.68 7.30 11.16
CA ASP A 306 26.04 6.85 10.82
C ASP A 306 26.10 5.59 9.93
N ALA A 307 24.96 5.14 9.36
CA ALA A 307 24.88 3.94 8.51
C ALA A 307 25.28 4.14 7.04
N VAL A 308 26.12 5.12 6.71
CA VAL A 308 26.69 5.22 5.36
C VAL A 308 27.80 4.17 5.21
N LEU A 309 27.42 2.95 4.81
CA LEU A 309 28.36 1.83 4.60
C LEU A 309 28.88 1.73 3.16
N VAL A 310 28.35 2.51 2.22
CA VAL A 310 28.81 2.58 0.81
C VAL A 310 28.79 4.04 0.33
N ASP A 311 29.63 4.35 -0.65
CA ASP A 311 29.75 5.67 -1.29
C ASP A 311 28.35 6.25 -1.60
N GLU A 312 28.05 7.46 -1.12
CA GLU A 312 26.70 8.06 -1.16
C GLU A 312 26.13 8.18 -2.59
N ALA A 313 26.99 8.14 -3.61
CA ALA A 313 26.63 8.20 -5.02
C ALA A 313 25.83 6.98 -5.53
N GLY A 314 25.84 5.85 -4.81
CA GLY A 314 25.18 4.61 -5.25
C GLY A 314 23.90 4.22 -4.49
N LEU A 315 23.57 4.90 -3.40
CA LEU A 315 22.38 4.63 -2.60
C LEU A 315 21.18 5.39 -3.17
N ASP A 316 20.10 4.67 -3.52
CA ASP A 316 18.83 5.29 -3.90
C ASP A 316 18.37 6.24 -2.77
N PRO A 317 18.17 7.55 -3.04
CA PRO A 317 17.78 8.53 -2.02
C PRO A 317 16.51 8.14 -1.26
N THR A 318 15.62 7.38 -1.90
CA THR A 318 14.37 6.90 -1.29
C THR A 318 14.59 5.83 -0.24
N VAL A 319 15.78 5.24 -0.10
CA VAL A 319 16.10 4.28 0.98
C VAL A 319 16.16 4.99 2.33
N ARG A 320 16.72 6.21 2.38
CA ARG A 320 16.80 7.04 3.60
C ARG A 320 15.48 7.70 3.99
N GLU A 321 14.57 7.88 3.03
CA GLU A 321 13.24 8.48 3.28
C GLU A 321 12.22 7.47 3.85
N ARG A 322 12.57 6.18 3.91
CA ARG A 322 11.68 5.09 4.33
C ARG A 322 11.84 4.82 5.83
N ASN A 323 10.81 5.19 6.59
CA ASN A 323 10.71 4.96 8.04
C ASN A 323 9.71 3.83 8.33
N PHE A 324 10.12 2.57 8.19
CA PHE A 324 9.29 1.45 8.68
C PHE A 324 9.42 1.32 10.20
N GLY A 325 10.65 1.09 10.67
CA GLY A 325 10.99 1.15 12.09
C GLY A 325 11.21 2.60 12.55
N PRO A 326 11.13 2.87 13.87
CA PRO A 326 11.55 4.14 14.42
C PRO A 326 13.00 4.47 14.06
N ASP A 327 13.25 5.74 13.76
CA ASP A 327 14.61 6.28 13.60
C ASP A 327 15.39 6.11 14.92
N LEU A 328 16.60 5.55 14.81
CA LEU A 328 17.45 5.25 15.95
C LEU A 328 18.52 6.33 16.24
N ALA A 329 18.66 7.35 15.38
CA ALA A 329 19.69 8.38 15.48
C ALA A 329 19.66 9.18 16.79
N ARG A 330 18.48 9.26 17.44
CA ARG A 330 18.23 10.03 18.68
C ARG A 330 17.65 9.18 19.81
N THR A 331 17.83 7.86 19.75
CA THR A 331 17.21 6.92 20.70
C THR A 331 17.51 7.24 22.16
N GLY A 332 18.75 7.67 22.44
CA GLY A 332 19.26 8.04 23.75
C GLY A 332 18.68 9.32 24.34
N ASP A 333 17.95 10.14 23.56
CA ASP A 333 17.17 11.26 24.10
C ASP A 333 15.83 10.78 24.69
N LYS A 334 15.33 9.66 24.17
CA LYS A 334 13.96 9.17 24.41
C LYS A 334 13.89 8.00 25.37
N LEU A 335 14.72 6.98 25.16
CA LEU A 335 14.60 5.69 25.85
C LEU A 335 15.66 5.51 26.94
N HIS A 336 15.32 4.71 27.94
CA HIS A 336 16.26 4.22 28.94
C HIS A 336 17.11 3.08 28.35
N GLY A 337 18.42 3.06 28.62
CA GLY A 337 19.31 2.02 28.11
C GLY A 337 18.92 0.61 28.57
N GLN A 338 18.49 0.45 29.82
CA GLN A 338 18.03 -0.85 30.29
C GLN A 338 16.78 -1.31 29.53
N TRP A 339 15.86 -0.39 29.22
CA TRP A 339 14.71 -0.70 28.38
C TRP A 339 15.13 -1.12 26.97
N ILE A 340 16.10 -0.43 26.35
CA ILE A 340 16.61 -0.80 25.03
C ILE A 340 17.14 -2.25 25.06
N LYS A 341 17.92 -2.61 26.09
CA LYS A 341 18.46 -3.97 26.27
C LYS A 341 17.35 -5.02 26.35
N GLU A 342 16.36 -4.84 27.23
CA GLU A 342 15.25 -5.80 27.38
C GLU A 342 14.39 -5.88 26.11
N TRP A 343 14.19 -4.76 25.44
CA TRP A 343 13.42 -4.67 24.20
C TRP A 343 14.11 -5.43 23.06
N VAL A 344 15.40 -5.20 22.78
CA VAL A 344 16.10 -5.88 21.68
C VAL A 344 16.36 -7.37 21.97
N LEU A 345 16.45 -7.74 23.25
CA LEU A 345 16.64 -9.13 23.67
C LEU A 345 15.38 -9.98 23.41
N ASN A 346 14.19 -9.44 23.73
CA ASN A 346 12.93 -10.15 23.53
C ASN A 346 11.75 -9.20 23.28
N PRO A 347 11.60 -8.64 22.07
CA PRO A 347 10.54 -7.69 21.76
C PRO A 347 9.13 -8.26 22.02
N GLN A 348 8.87 -9.51 21.59
CA GLN A 348 7.59 -10.19 21.76
C GLN A 348 7.26 -10.46 23.24
N GLY A 349 8.27 -10.60 24.10
CA GLY A 349 8.07 -10.70 25.55
C GLY A 349 7.66 -9.38 26.19
N GLN A 350 8.05 -8.24 25.61
CA GLN A 350 7.65 -6.92 26.08
C GLN A 350 6.29 -6.50 25.51
N ASP A 351 6.03 -6.83 24.24
CA ASP A 351 4.77 -6.57 23.55
C ASP A 351 4.48 -7.74 22.59
N PRO A 352 3.56 -8.66 22.95
CA PRO A 352 3.22 -9.81 22.12
C PRO A 352 2.71 -9.47 20.72
N LYS A 353 2.25 -8.23 20.49
CA LYS A 353 1.72 -7.75 19.21
C LYS A 353 2.73 -6.90 18.43
N THR A 354 3.98 -6.75 18.91
CA THR A 354 4.99 -5.93 18.24
C THR A 354 5.38 -6.53 16.89
N THR A 355 5.60 -5.68 15.89
CA THR A 355 6.14 -6.10 14.58
C THR A 355 7.66 -6.12 14.56
N MET A 356 8.32 -5.57 15.58
CA MET A 356 9.79 -5.68 15.71
C MET A 356 10.13 -7.15 16.01
N PRO A 357 10.85 -7.84 15.12
CA PRO A 357 11.11 -9.25 15.30
C PRO A 357 12.22 -9.49 16.32
N ASN A 358 12.23 -10.68 16.90
CA ASN A 358 13.35 -11.14 17.70
C ASN A 358 14.55 -11.44 16.80
N MET A 359 15.62 -10.66 16.95
CA MET A 359 16.87 -10.79 16.18
C MET A 359 17.76 -11.95 16.67
N ARG A 360 17.29 -12.73 17.65
CA ARG A 360 17.97 -13.86 18.30
C ARG A 360 19.32 -13.45 18.88
N LEU A 361 19.34 -12.31 19.58
CA LEU A 361 20.53 -11.76 20.22
C LEU A 361 20.81 -12.47 21.55
N SER A 362 22.08 -12.64 21.87
CA SER A 362 22.49 -13.02 23.22
C SER A 362 22.36 -11.83 24.19
N PRO A 363 22.31 -12.06 25.51
CA PRO A 363 22.27 -10.97 26.49
C PRO A 363 23.44 -9.98 26.38
N LYS A 364 24.62 -10.44 25.94
CA LYS A 364 25.80 -9.59 25.72
C LYS A 364 25.65 -8.72 24.49
N GLU A 365 25.20 -9.31 23.37
CA GLU A 365 24.91 -8.56 22.14
C GLU A 365 23.84 -7.49 22.37
N ALA A 366 22.77 -7.83 23.11
CA ALA A 366 21.71 -6.90 23.48
C ALA A 366 22.21 -5.73 24.34
N GLU A 367 23.08 -6.01 25.32
CA GLU A 367 23.70 -4.97 26.15
C GLU A 367 24.64 -4.07 25.35
N ALA A 368 25.44 -4.61 24.43
CA ALA A 368 26.31 -3.82 23.56
C ALA A 368 25.50 -2.89 22.64
N ILE A 369 24.44 -3.40 22.02
CA ILE A 369 23.52 -2.58 21.20
C ILE A 369 22.87 -1.48 22.05
N ALA A 370 22.42 -1.80 23.26
CA ALA A 370 21.84 -0.81 24.17
C ALA A 370 22.85 0.27 24.57
N ALA A 371 24.09 -0.12 24.87
CA ALA A 371 25.17 0.82 25.21
C ALA A 371 25.46 1.78 24.06
N TYR A 372 25.44 1.30 22.82
CA TYR A 372 25.58 2.14 21.62
C TYR A 372 24.38 3.10 21.46
N LEU A 373 23.15 2.58 21.44
CA LEU A 373 21.94 3.38 21.20
C LEU A 373 21.64 4.38 22.33
N GLN A 374 22.03 4.09 23.58
CA GLN A 374 21.90 5.02 24.69
C GLN A 374 22.73 6.30 24.48
N GLN A 375 23.84 6.23 23.74
CA GLN A 375 24.68 7.40 23.43
C GLN A 375 24.20 8.20 22.22
N LYS A 376 23.19 7.69 21.49
CA LYS A 376 22.59 8.33 20.33
C LYS A 376 21.59 9.39 20.78
N GLY A 377 22.08 10.56 21.18
CA GLY A 377 21.26 11.71 21.56
C GLY A 377 21.69 12.99 20.86
N ASP A 378 20.86 14.01 20.95
CA ASP A 378 21.09 15.34 20.39
C ASP A 378 20.68 16.39 21.42
N SER A 379 21.67 17.20 21.83
CA SER A 379 21.49 18.27 22.81
C SER A 379 20.55 19.39 22.35
N THR A 380 20.16 19.42 21.07
CA THR A 380 19.22 20.40 20.52
C THR A 380 17.74 20.00 20.65
N VAL A 381 17.42 18.77 21.10
CA VAL A 381 16.02 18.44 21.46
C VAL A 381 15.58 19.38 22.57
N ALA A 382 14.46 20.09 22.37
CA ALA A 382 13.83 20.87 23.43
C ALA A 382 13.33 19.92 24.53
N LYS A 383 14.17 19.71 25.54
CA LYS A 383 13.74 19.14 26.82
C LYS A 383 12.99 20.23 27.55
N ILE A 384 11.69 20.03 27.73
CA ILE A 384 10.89 20.95 28.55
C ILE A 384 10.99 20.42 29.97
N ASP A 385 11.66 21.17 30.85
CA ASP A 385 11.71 20.86 32.28
C ASP A 385 10.38 21.24 32.94
N LEU A 386 9.33 20.50 32.59
CA LEU A 386 8.08 20.45 33.31
C LEU A 386 8.16 19.25 34.24
N ALA A 387 8.73 19.44 35.43
CA ALA A 387 8.78 18.41 36.45
C ALA A 387 7.36 17.86 36.68
N ALA A 388 7.17 16.59 36.32
CA ALA A 388 5.92 15.89 36.59
C ALA A 388 5.72 15.83 38.10
N GLU A 389 4.48 16.08 38.55
CA GLU A 389 4.11 15.98 39.96
C GLU A 389 3.08 14.84 40.11
N PRO A 390 3.50 13.57 39.96
CA PRO A 390 2.59 12.42 40.00
C PRO A 390 1.88 12.25 41.35
N ASP A 391 2.42 12.85 42.41
CA ASP A 391 1.84 12.81 43.76
C ASP A 391 0.87 14.00 44.01
N ASN A 392 0.74 14.94 43.08
CA ASN A 392 -0.19 16.06 43.15
C ASN A 392 -1.57 15.63 42.62
N ALA A 393 -2.50 15.33 43.55
CA ALA A 393 -3.82 14.79 43.22
C ALA A 393 -4.67 15.70 42.31
N GLU A 394 -4.61 17.03 42.48
CA GLU A 394 -5.35 17.98 41.63
C GLU A 394 -4.84 17.96 40.20
N LEU A 395 -3.51 17.96 40.05
CA LEU A 395 -2.85 17.95 38.76
C LEU A 395 -3.08 16.62 38.02
N VAL A 396 -3.03 15.50 38.73
CA VAL A 396 -3.37 14.16 38.20
C VAL A 396 -4.84 14.09 37.77
N ALA A 397 -5.76 14.64 38.56
CA ALA A 397 -7.19 14.69 38.20
C ALA A 397 -7.43 15.54 36.94
N ARG A 398 -6.78 16.70 36.82
CA ARG A 398 -6.79 17.52 35.60
C ARG A 398 -6.22 16.74 34.41
N GLY A 399 -5.09 16.05 34.59
CA GLY A 399 -4.46 15.24 33.55
C GLY A 399 -5.39 14.17 33.00
N LYS A 400 -6.12 13.47 33.89
CA LYS A 400 -7.15 12.50 33.52
C LYS A 400 -8.23 13.12 32.62
N GLN A 401 -8.77 14.28 33.02
CA GLN A 401 -9.79 14.98 32.23
C GLN A 401 -9.28 15.40 30.85
N ARG A 402 -8.02 15.82 30.72
CA ARG A 402 -7.44 16.20 29.42
C ARG A 402 -7.20 14.99 28.51
N ILE A 403 -6.73 13.87 29.06
CA ILE A 403 -6.60 12.61 28.32
C ILE A 403 -7.94 12.15 27.75
N GLU A 404 -9.00 12.24 28.56
CA GLU A 404 -10.37 11.94 28.13
C GLU A 404 -10.86 12.90 27.04
N TRP A 405 -10.65 14.22 27.24
CA TRP A 405 -11.08 15.25 26.29
C TRP A 405 -10.52 15.08 24.88
N PHE A 406 -9.22 14.76 24.79
CA PHE A 406 -8.51 14.56 23.52
C PHE A 406 -8.53 13.10 23.02
N ASN A 407 -9.19 12.20 23.75
CA ASN A 407 -9.24 10.78 23.44
C ASN A 407 -7.86 10.15 23.22
N CYS A 408 -6.88 10.45 24.08
CA CYS A 408 -5.54 9.85 23.91
C CYS A 408 -5.62 8.31 23.98
N SER A 409 -6.59 7.75 24.70
CA SER A 409 -6.89 6.31 24.79
C SER A 409 -7.39 5.68 23.49
N GLY A 410 -7.92 6.49 22.55
CA GLY A 410 -8.27 6.03 21.20
C GLY A 410 -7.05 5.62 20.37
N CYS A 411 -5.86 6.09 20.75
CA CYS A 411 -4.59 5.75 20.12
C CYS A 411 -3.62 5.01 21.06
N HIS A 412 -3.72 5.15 22.38
CA HIS A 412 -2.76 4.61 23.33
C HIS A 412 -3.44 3.71 24.38
N PRO A 413 -2.86 2.55 24.72
CA PRO A 413 -3.17 1.88 25.97
C PRO A 413 -2.73 2.74 27.17
N ILE A 414 -3.68 3.14 28.03
CA ILE A 414 -3.44 3.99 29.20
C ILE A 414 -4.15 3.36 30.40
N ALA A 415 -3.47 3.31 31.55
CA ALA A 415 -4.05 2.79 32.78
C ALA A 415 -5.20 3.69 33.27
N GLY A 416 -6.33 3.08 33.62
CA GLY A 416 -7.58 3.78 33.98
C GLY A 416 -8.45 4.19 32.79
N PHE A 417 -8.10 3.75 31.57
CA PHE A 417 -8.83 3.98 30.32
C PHE A 417 -8.97 2.68 29.51
N GLU A 418 -9.24 1.54 30.16
CA GLU A 418 -9.32 0.20 29.57
C GLU A 418 -10.56 -0.04 28.68
N GLY A 419 -11.11 1.00 28.06
CA GLY A 419 -12.25 0.95 27.15
C GLY A 419 -12.09 1.92 25.97
N ARG A 420 -12.71 1.60 24.83
CA ARG A 420 -12.71 2.49 23.65
C ARG A 420 -13.91 3.42 23.72
N ALA A 421 -13.66 4.72 23.85
CA ALA A 421 -14.64 5.76 23.60
C ALA A 421 -14.31 6.42 22.25
N PHE A 422 -15.31 6.52 21.37
CA PHE A 422 -15.20 7.23 20.11
C PHE A 422 -15.66 8.67 20.31
N TYR A 423 -14.83 9.64 19.93
CA TYR A 423 -15.13 11.07 20.09
C TYR A 423 -15.29 11.80 18.75
N GLY A 424 -14.85 11.18 17.65
CA GLY A 424 -15.10 11.68 16.31
C GLY A 424 -16.46 11.21 15.78
N PRO A 425 -17.04 11.92 14.80
CA PRO A 425 -18.23 11.44 14.09
C PRO A 425 -17.95 10.10 13.40
N GLU A 426 -18.99 9.28 13.28
CA GLU A 426 -18.97 8.06 12.48
C GLU A 426 -18.84 8.40 10.99
N LEU A 427 -17.83 7.86 10.32
CA LEU A 427 -17.52 8.20 8.92
C LEU A 427 -18.06 7.17 7.90
N THR A 428 -18.82 6.17 8.35
CA THR A 428 -19.34 5.06 7.51
C THR A 428 -19.99 5.54 6.20
N PHE A 429 -20.67 6.68 6.25
CA PHE A 429 -21.43 7.26 5.14
C PHE A 429 -20.98 8.68 4.82
N GLU A 430 -19.74 9.04 5.16
CA GLU A 430 -19.23 10.41 4.97
C GLU A 430 -19.35 10.85 3.50
N GLY A 431 -19.07 9.96 2.54
CA GLY A 431 -19.20 10.26 1.11
C GLY A 431 -20.65 10.42 0.60
N ASP A 432 -21.66 10.09 1.42
CA ASP A 432 -23.09 10.29 1.13
C ASP A 432 -23.64 11.60 1.73
N LEU A 433 -22.84 12.33 2.50
CA LEU A 433 -23.30 13.55 3.16
C LEU A 433 -23.62 14.65 2.15
N ASP A 434 -24.82 15.22 2.31
CA ASP A 434 -25.25 16.42 1.59
C ASP A 434 -24.57 17.66 2.22
N TYR A 435 -24.07 18.56 1.37
CA TYR A 435 -23.47 19.83 1.80
C TYR A 435 -24.34 20.60 2.82
N PHE A 436 -25.67 20.57 2.68
CA PHE A 436 -26.57 21.25 3.63
C PHE A 436 -26.46 20.72 5.07
N ARG A 437 -25.91 19.51 5.26
CA ARG A 437 -25.66 18.92 6.58
C ARG A 437 -24.25 19.20 7.11
N LEU A 438 -23.32 19.62 6.23
CA LEU A 438 -21.91 19.82 6.55
C LEU A 438 -21.60 21.27 6.98
N ALA A 439 -22.37 22.24 6.49
CA ALA A 439 -22.16 23.66 6.73
C ALA A 439 -23.27 24.28 7.57
N PHE A 440 -23.27 24.01 8.88
CA PHE A 440 -24.10 24.79 9.81
C PHE A 440 -23.46 26.13 10.19
N ASP A 441 -22.17 26.37 9.94
CA ASP A 441 -21.52 27.64 10.26
C ASP A 441 -20.15 27.75 9.54
N LEU A 442 -19.94 28.86 8.82
CA LEU A 442 -18.69 29.63 8.68
C LEU A 442 -17.96 29.81 7.33
N LYS A 443 -18.09 28.97 6.29
CA LYS A 443 -17.23 29.16 5.06
C LYS A 443 -17.85 28.72 3.72
N LYS A 444 -19.12 29.05 3.44
CA LYS A 444 -19.77 28.65 2.18
C LYS A 444 -19.08 29.20 0.94
N GLU A 445 -18.63 30.45 0.96
CA GLU A 445 -17.98 31.06 -0.21
C GLU A 445 -16.58 30.49 -0.51
N GLU A 446 -15.87 29.98 0.50
CA GLU A 446 -14.51 29.43 0.37
C GLU A 446 -14.50 27.95 -0.08
N MET A 447 -15.62 27.24 0.07
CA MET A 447 -15.77 25.85 -0.42
C MET A 447 -16.03 25.74 -1.93
N VAL A 448 -16.14 26.89 -2.61
CA VAL A 448 -16.37 26.99 -4.05
C VAL A 448 -15.02 27.18 -4.74
N GLU A 449 -14.59 26.20 -5.52
CA GLU A 449 -13.44 26.38 -6.41
C GLU A 449 -13.88 27.23 -7.59
N ARG A 450 -13.18 28.35 -7.81
CA ARG A 450 -13.45 29.27 -8.91
C ARG A 450 -12.50 28.96 -10.05
N ASP A 451 -13.02 28.32 -11.10
CA ASP A 451 -12.32 28.30 -12.37
C ASP A 451 -12.56 29.65 -13.09
N GLU A 452 -11.54 30.51 -13.10
CA GLU A 452 -11.59 31.81 -13.79
C GLU A 452 -11.70 31.67 -15.32
N LYS A 453 -11.28 30.53 -15.91
CA LYS A 453 -11.33 30.30 -17.36
C LYS A 453 -12.69 29.80 -17.83
N GLU A 454 -13.37 28.95 -17.07
CA GLU A 454 -14.66 28.38 -17.49
C GLU A 454 -15.89 29.08 -16.90
N LYS A 455 -15.71 30.01 -15.95
CA LYS A 455 -16.82 30.60 -15.16
C LYS A 455 -17.72 29.51 -14.54
N VAL A 456 -17.11 28.39 -14.19
CA VAL A 456 -17.76 27.22 -13.62
C VAL A 456 -17.52 27.28 -12.11
N GLN A 457 -18.60 27.41 -11.33
CA GLN A 457 -18.54 27.22 -9.89
C GLN A 457 -18.46 25.70 -9.66
N SER A 458 -17.35 25.20 -9.10
CA SER A 458 -17.35 23.84 -8.59
C SER A 458 -18.21 23.85 -7.32
N HIS A 459 -19.37 23.19 -7.38
CA HIS A 459 -20.34 23.26 -6.31
C HIS A 459 -19.87 22.36 -5.17
N LEU A 460 -19.63 22.97 -4.00
CA LEU A 460 -19.89 22.44 -2.67
C LEU A 460 -19.99 20.90 -2.58
N HIS A 461 -18.88 20.20 -2.74
CA HIS A 461 -18.81 18.74 -2.67
C HIS A 461 -18.22 18.31 -1.31
N VAL A 462 -18.66 17.17 -0.77
CA VAL A 462 -18.15 16.64 0.51
C VAL A 462 -16.63 16.46 0.50
N ALA A 463 -16.05 16.11 -0.65
CA ALA A 463 -14.60 16.03 -0.82
C ALA A 463 -13.87 17.35 -0.51
N ASN A 464 -14.47 18.52 -0.80
CA ASN A 464 -13.86 19.81 -0.46
C ASN A 464 -13.92 20.06 1.05
N PHE A 465 -15.03 19.70 1.71
CA PHE A 465 -15.14 19.77 3.16
C PHE A 465 -14.10 18.87 3.84
N VAL A 466 -13.99 17.61 3.40
CA VAL A 466 -13.00 16.65 3.92
C VAL A 466 -11.58 17.17 3.71
N ARG A 467 -11.26 17.65 2.50
CA ARG A 467 -9.96 18.25 2.19
C ARG A 467 -9.62 19.40 3.14
N MET A 468 -10.51 20.38 3.28
CA MET A 468 -10.29 21.54 4.17
C MET A 468 -10.13 21.11 5.63
N LYS A 469 -10.90 20.11 6.10
CA LYS A 469 -10.77 19.56 7.45
C LYS A 469 -9.42 18.89 7.69
N LEU A 470 -8.88 18.21 6.68
CA LEU A 470 -7.57 17.56 6.75
C LEU A 470 -6.41 18.56 6.66
N GLU A 471 -6.58 19.66 5.90
CA GLU A 471 -5.60 20.75 5.79
C GLU A 471 -5.51 21.55 7.09
N ASP A 472 -6.65 21.99 7.62
CA ASP A 472 -6.74 22.67 8.91
C ASP A 472 -8.14 22.50 9.51
N ALA A 473 -8.26 21.68 10.55
CA ALA A 473 -9.53 21.47 11.22
C ALA A 473 -9.99 22.70 12.05
N ARG A 474 -9.07 23.58 12.46
CA ARG A 474 -9.34 24.74 13.33
C ARG A 474 -10.11 25.85 12.65
N GLN A 475 -10.03 25.94 11.33
CA GLN A 475 -10.72 26.96 10.55
C GLN A 475 -12.26 26.94 10.69
N PHE A 476 -12.83 25.88 11.27
CA PHE A 476 -14.28 25.72 11.43
C PHE A 476 -14.79 26.13 12.82
N ARG A 477 -14.26 25.57 13.92
CA ARG A 477 -14.76 25.80 15.30
C ARG A 477 -13.61 25.58 16.31
N PRO A 478 -12.68 26.54 16.46
CA PRO A 478 -11.47 26.35 17.25
C PRO A 478 -11.75 26.09 18.74
N GLU A 479 -12.88 26.55 19.27
CA GLU A 479 -13.29 26.41 20.66
C GLU A 479 -13.86 25.03 21.02
N LEU A 480 -14.30 24.25 20.02
CA LEU A 480 -14.82 22.89 20.17
C LEU A 480 -13.90 21.83 19.55
N LEU A 481 -12.71 22.24 19.10
CA LEU A 481 -11.81 21.38 18.37
C LEU A 481 -11.24 20.27 19.28
N LYS A 482 -11.52 19.02 18.88
CA LYS A 482 -10.87 17.82 19.42
C LYS A 482 -9.94 17.15 18.41
N MET A 483 -10.17 17.38 17.12
CA MET A 483 -9.33 16.83 16.05
C MET A 483 -7.98 17.57 16.03
N PRO A 484 -6.86 16.87 16.22
CA PRO A 484 -5.55 17.49 16.28
C PRO A 484 -4.99 17.79 14.88
N ASN A 485 -3.89 18.54 14.83
CA ASN A 485 -3.20 18.82 13.59
C ASN A 485 -2.20 17.69 13.28
N PHE A 486 -2.41 16.98 12.17
CA PHE A 486 -1.53 15.90 11.73
C PHE A 486 -0.40 16.37 10.80
N HIS A 487 -0.43 17.62 10.34
CA HIS A 487 0.53 18.20 9.40
C HIS A 487 0.70 17.39 8.10
N PHE A 488 -0.43 16.90 7.55
CA PHE A 488 -0.43 16.15 6.29
C PHE A 488 0.14 16.96 5.13
N SER A 489 0.86 16.29 4.23
CA SER A 489 1.26 16.89 2.95
C SER A 489 0.04 17.04 2.02
N PRO A 490 0.11 17.91 0.99
CA PRO A 490 -0.97 18.03 0.00
C PRO A 490 -1.37 16.68 -0.65
N GLU A 491 -0.39 15.82 -0.90
CA GLU A 491 -0.60 14.49 -1.49
C GLU A 491 -1.32 13.54 -0.51
N GLU A 492 -0.95 13.60 0.78
CA GLU A 492 -1.60 12.82 1.84
C GLU A 492 -3.05 13.26 2.05
N VAL A 493 -3.29 14.57 2.05
CA VAL A 493 -4.64 15.15 2.09
C VAL A 493 -5.46 14.67 0.90
N GLU A 494 -4.90 14.65 -0.30
CA GLU A 494 -5.60 14.18 -1.50
C GLU A 494 -5.98 12.70 -1.40
N ALA A 495 -5.03 11.84 -1.01
CA ALA A 495 -5.26 10.41 -0.85
C ALA A 495 -6.34 10.12 0.21
N LEU A 496 -6.26 10.77 1.38
CA LEU A 496 -7.27 10.65 2.44
C LEU A 496 -8.64 11.17 1.98
N THR A 497 -8.67 12.27 1.23
CA THR A 497 -9.92 12.81 0.67
C THR A 497 -10.60 11.80 -0.25
N VAL A 498 -9.84 11.16 -1.15
CA VAL A 498 -10.35 10.10 -2.04
C VAL A 498 -10.90 8.93 -1.23
N TYR A 499 -10.16 8.50 -0.20
CA TYR A 499 -10.57 7.38 0.65
C TYR A 499 -11.83 7.68 1.47
N VAL A 500 -11.86 8.80 2.20
CA VAL A 500 -13.02 9.16 3.04
C VAL A 500 -14.26 9.39 2.18
N THR A 501 -14.12 9.99 0.99
CA THR A 501 -15.23 10.17 0.03
C THR A 501 -15.76 8.84 -0.54
N SER A 502 -14.99 7.75 -0.44
CA SER A 502 -15.42 6.41 -0.84
C SER A 502 -16.34 5.73 0.19
N LEU A 503 -16.35 6.23 1.44
CA LEU A 503 -17.15 5.69 2.54
C LEU A 503 -18.63 6.05 2.32
N LYS A 504 -19.31 5.19 1.56
CA LYS A 504 -20.71 5.35 1.15
C LYS A 504 -21.46 4.04 1.30
N ALA A 505 -22.78 4.12 1.34
CA ALA A 505 -23.64 2.96 1.25
C ALA A 505 -23.42 2.24 -0.09
N ARG A 506 -23.24 0.92 -0.05
CA ARG A 506 -23.26 0.11 -1.28
C ARG A 506 -24.68 0.09 -1.84
N VAL A 507 -24.89 0.87 -2.88
CA VAL A 507 -26.20 1.06 -3.53
C VAL A 507 -26.39 0.22 -4.79
N TYR A 508 -25.38 -0.53 -5.23
CA TYR A 508 -25.44 -1.30 -6.47
C TYR A 508 -25.88 -2.76 -6.23
N PRO A 509 -26.59 -3.38 -7.21
CA PRO A 509 -26.98 -4.78 -7.12
C PRO A 509 -25.77 -5.72 -7.08
N ALA A 510 -25.94 -6.90 -6.46
CA ALA A 510 -24.88 -7.91 -6.34
C ALA A 510 -24.26 -8.34 -7.68
N SER A 511 -24.99 -8.25 -8.80
CA SER A 511 -24.48 -8.54 -10.15
C SER A 511 -23.39 -7.57 -10.65
N PHE A 512 -23.18 -6.45 -9.95
CA PHE A 512 -22.09 -5.51 -10.21
C PHE A 512 -20.92 -5.71 -9.25
N HIS A 513 -21.08 -6.51 -8.21
CA HIS A 513 -20.02 -6.76 -7.25
C HIS A 513 -19.03 -7.78 -7.79
N VAL A 514 -17.75 -7.47 -7.63
CA VAL A 514 -16.65 -8.34 -8.04
C VAL A 514 -15.92 -8.79 -6.78
N GLU A 515 -16.09 -10.07 -6.46
CA GLU A 515 -15.30 -10.73 -5.42
C GLU A 515 -13.93 -11.12 -5.97
N MET A 516 -12.91 -11.09 -5.11
CA MET A 516 -11.62 -11.64 -5.47
C MET A 516 -11.69 -13.17 -5.55
N ASP A 517 -11.10 -13.76 -6.60
CA ASP A 517 -10.81 -15.19 -6.64
C ASP A 517 -9.80 -15.58 -5.55
N ASP A 518 -9.72 -16.88 -5.22
CA ASP A 518 -8.88 -17.36 -4.12
C ASP A 518 -7.40 -17.03 -4.30
N ARG A 519 -6.91 -17.03 -5.55
CA ARG A 519 -5.53 -16.65 -5.86
C ARG A 519 -5.30 -15.17 -5.56
N ARG A 520 -6.18 -14.28 -6.01
CA ARG A 520 -6.12 -12.84 -5.73
C ARG A 520 -6.26 -12.55 -4.23
N LYS A 521 -7.10 -13.29 -3.52
CA LYS A 521 -7.21 -13.23 -2.05
C LYS A 521 -5.88 -13.61 -1.39
N ALA A 522 -5.25 -14.71 -1.80
CA ALA A 522 -3.94 -15.12 -1.29
C ALA A 522 -2.85 -14.07 -1.59
N ILE A 523 -2.86 -13.49 -2.79
CA ILE A 523 -1.96 -12.39 -3.16
C ILE A 523 -2.17 -11.15 -2.31
N SER A 524 -3.43 -10.74 -2.11
CA SER A 524 -3.76 -9.56 -1.31
C SER A 524 -3.35 -9.74 0.15
N ARG A 525 -3.76 -10.84 0.80
CA ARG A 525 -3.39 -11.17 2.19
C ARG A 525 -1.87 -11.31 2.37
N GLY A 526 -1.19 -11.94 1.41
CA GLY A 526 0.26 -12.06 1.43
C GLY A 526 0.99 -10.72 1.32
N ARG A 527 0.50 -9.80 0.46
CA ARG A 527 1.04 -8.44 0.34
C ARG A 527 0.84 -7.63 1.62
N GLU A 528 -0.32 -7.77 2.26
CA GLU A 528 -0.60 -7.15 3.55
C GLU A 528 0.39 -7.63 4.62
N MET A 529 0.61 -8.94 4.72
CA MET A 529 1.60 -9.51 5.64
C MET A 529 3.03 -9.03 5.34
N PHE A 530 3.43 -9.02 4.05
CA PHE A 530 4.73 -8.51 3.63
C PHE A 530 4.94 -7.04 4.00
N ALA A 531 3.88 -6.23 3.97
CA ALA A 531 3.90 -4.85 4.41
C ALA A 531 3.94 -4.74 5.95
N ARG A 532 3.10 -5.51 6.66
CA ARG A 532 3.00 -5.52 8.13
C ARG A 532 4.31 -5.87 8.81
N TYR A 533 5.08 -6.80 8.24
CA TYR A 533 6.36 -7.27 8.79
C TYR A 533 7.59 -6.73 8.04
N ASN A 534 7.38 -5.83 7.08
CA ASN A 534 8.44 -5.24 6.25
C ASN A 534 9.39 -6.28 5.63
N CYS A 535 8.85 -7.40 5.13
CA CYS A 535 9.67 -8.43 4.49
C CYS A 535 10.45 -7.84 3.29
N ARG A 536 9.89 -6.83 2.62
CA ARG A 536 10.53 -6.07 1.53
C ARG A 536 11.70 -5.20 1.98
N GLY A 537 11.84 -4.91 3.28
CA GLY A 537 12.99 -4.19 3.81
C GLY A 537 14.30 -4.97 3.66
N CYS A 538 14.22 -6.30 3.67
CA CYS A 538 15.38 -7.17 3.48
C CYS A 538 15.33 -7.90 2.15
N HIS A 539 14.17 -8.41 1.76
CA HIS A 539 14.02 -9.31 0.62
C HIS A 539 13.53 -8.58 -0.61
N GLU A 540 14.02 -9.03 -1.76
CA GLU A 540 13.54 -8.64 -3.07
C GLU A 540 12.56 -9.72 -3.56
N LEU A 541 11.34 -9.33 -3.95
CA LEU A 541 10.28 -10.27 -4.31
C LEU A 541 9.90 -10.22 -5.80
N ASP A 542 10.07 -9.06 -6.43
CA ASP A 542 9.69 -8.81 -7.82
C ASP A 542 10.85 -8.15 -8.58
N PRO A 543 11.46 -8.84 -9.56
CA PRO A 543 12.56 -8.31 -10.35
C PRO A 543 12.14 -7.15 -11.27
N ALA A 544 10.84 -6.95 -11.52
CA ALA A 544 10.32 -5.81 -12.29
C ALA A 544 10.17 -4.53 -11.45
N ALA A 545 10.17 -4.64 -10.11
CA ALA A 545 10.07 -3.51 -9.19
C ALA A 545 11.21 -3.48 -8.12
N PRO A 546 12.49 -3.63 -8.50
CA PRO A 546 13.58 -3.86 -7.56
C PRO A 546 13.82 -2.65 -6.64
N ARG A 547 13.58 -1.41 -7.10
CA ARG A 547 13.72 -0.18 -6.28
C ARG A 547 12.69 -0.07 -5.14
N SER A 548 11.68 -0.94 -5.12
CA SER A 548 10.63 -0.93 -4.09
C SER A 548 10.86 -1.96 -2.97
N SER A 549 11.89 -2.81 -3.06
CA SER A 549 12.17 -3.89 -2.11
C SER A 549 13.68 -4.19 -2.02
N GLY A 550 14.10 -5.07 -1.11
CA GLY A 550 15.51 -5.41 -0.92
C GLY A 550 16.37 -4.28 -0.37
N HIS A 551 15.84 -3.40 0.49
CA HIS A 551 16.58 -2.22 0.98
C HIS A 551 17.90 -2.57 1.64
N LEU A 552 17.92 -3.57 2.51
CA LEU A 552 19.15 -4.05 3.13
C LEU A 552 20.15 -4.59 2.09
N ARG A 553 19.67 -5.18 0.98
CA ARG A 553 20.54 -5.66 -0.10
C ARG A 553 21.27 -4.53 -0.82
N ALA A 554 20.76 -3.28 -0.77
CA ALA A 554 21.41 -2.12 -1.39
C ALA A 554 22.73 -1.74 -0.71
N TYR A 555 22.90 -2.10 0.57
CA TYR A 555 24.16 -1.89 1.31
C TYR A 555 25.27 -2.88 0.93
N TYR A 556 24.96 -3.89 0.10
CA TYR A 556 25.93 -4.87 -0.38
C TYR A 556 26.24 -4.64 -1.87
N ALA A 557 27.52 -4.48 -2.21
CA ALA A 557 28.01 -4.28 -3.57
C ALA A 557 29.17 -5.25 -3.89
N GLY A 558 29.44 -5.44 -5.19
CA GLY A 558 30.50 -6.34 -5.65
C GLY A 558 30.35 -7.76 -5.08
N GLU A 559 31.46 -8.35 -4.64
CA GLU A 559 31.47 -9.71 -4.06
C GLU A 559 30.65 -9.83 -2.76
N ALA A 560 30.47 -8.73 -2.02
CA ALA A 560 29.67 -8.72 -0.79
C ALA A 560 28.18 -8.96 -1.07
N LYS A 561 27.71 -8.83 -2.33
CA LYS A 561 26.31 -9.12 -2.69
C LYS A 561 25.90 -10.55 -2.36
N ALA A 562 26.84 -11.49 -2.35
CA ALA A 562 26.62 -12.88 -1.94
C ALA A 562 26.22 -13.02 -0.45
N LEU A 563 26.57 -12.03 0.38
CA LEU A 563 26.26 -11.98 1.82
C LEU A 563 24.92 -11.31 2.13
N ALA A 564 24.25 -10.75 1.12
CA ALA A 564 22.99 -10.04 1.28
C ALA A 564 21.82 -11.02 1.57
N PRO A 565 20.70 -10.51 2.14
CA PRO A 565 19.46 -11.30 2.24
C PRO A 565 19.05 -11.88 0.88
N PRO A 566 18.47 -13.10 0.84
CA PRO A 566 18.14 -13.76 -0.42
C PRO A 566 17.00 -13.05 -1.16
N VAL A 567 17.01 -13.17 -2.48
CA VAL A 567 15.83 -12.87 -3.33
C VAL A 567 14.78 -13.96 -3.14
N LEU A 568 13.50 -13.60 -3.18
CA LEU A 568 12.36 -14.49 -2.93
C LEU A 568 11.45 -14.65 -4.16
N HIS A 569 11.83 -14.12 -5.31
CA HIS A 569 11.16 -14.44 -6.58
C HIS A 569 11.31 -15.93 -6.90
N GLY A 570 10.25 -16.62 -7.32
CA GLY A 570 10.29 -18.06 -7.58
C GLY A 570 10.18 -18.94 -6.35
N GLU A 571 10.10 -18.39 -5.13
CA GLU A 571 10.17 -19.17 -3.89
C GLU A 571 9.01 -20.19 -3.79
N GLY A 572 7.82 -19.85 -4.31
CA GLY A 572 6.68 -20.77 -4.37
C GLY A 572 6.90 -22.01 -5.27
N ARG A 573 7.76 -21.90 -6.28
CA ARG A 573 8.19 -23.04 -7.10
C ARG A 573 9.31 -23.83 -6.44
N LYS A 574 10.16 -23.16 -5.64
CA LYS A 574 11.38 -23.72 -5.08
C LYS A 574 11.19 -24.59 -3.85
N VAL A 575 10.48 -24.08 -2.86
CA VAL A 575 10.42 -24.69 -1.53
C VAL A 575 9.09 -25.35 -1.24
N GLN A 576 9.11 -26.37 -0.39
CA GLN A 576 7.90 -27.07 0.02
C GLN A 576 7.03 -26.16 0.91
N PRO A 577 5.69 -26.14 0.71
CA PRO A 577 4.80 -25.28 1.49
C PRO A 577 4.95 -25.44 3.00
N LEU A 578 4.94 -26.69 3.49
CA LEU A 578 5.09 -26.98 4.92
C LEU A 578 6.47 -26.57 5.47
N TRP A 579 7.51 -26.61 4.65
CA TRP A 579 8.83 -26.12 5.05
C TRP A 579 8.82 -24.59 5.21
N VAL A 580 8.20 -23.85 4.28
CA VAL A 580 8.07 -22.39 4.39
C VAL A 580 7.30 -22.02 5.65
N GLN A 581 6.17 -22.69 5.91
CA GLN A 581 5.37 -22.44 7.11
C GLN A 581 6.22 -22.63 8.38
N GLY A 582 6.87 -23.80 8.52
CA GLY A 582 7.71 -24.08 9.68
C GLY A 582 8.90 -23.13 9.81
N PHE A 583 9.54 -22.77 8.69
CA PHE A 583 10.65 -21.83 8.66
C PHE A 583 10.23 -20.42 9.07
N MET A 584 9.07 -19.93 8.61
CA MET A 584 8.56 -18.59 8.94
C MET A 584 8.16 -18.48 10.41
N GLN A 585 7.68 -19.57 11.01
CA GLN A 585 7.39 -19.62 12.45
C GLN A 585 8.65 -19.66 13.30
N ARG A 586 9.62 -20.50 12.92
CA ARG A 586 10.87 -20.71 13.66
C ARG A 586 12.06 -20.75 12.71
N PRO A 587 12.57 -19.58 12.29
CA PRO A 587 13.70 -19.51 11.38
C PRO A 587 14.94 -20.20 11.96
N ILE A 588 15.46 -21.17 11.23
CA ILE A 588 16.74 -21.83 11.54
C ILE A 588 17.87 -21.16 10.77
N THR A 589 19.10 -21.34 11.25
CA THR A 589 20.28 -20.82 10.55
C THR A 589 20.59 -21.69 9.33
N LEU A 590 20.31 -21.18 8.13
CA LEU A 590 20.62 -21.87 6.87
C LEU A 590 22.05 -21.63 6.36
N ARG A 591 22.63 -20.48 6.71
CA ARG A 591 23.95 -20.03 6.26
C ARG A 591 24.71 -19.47 7.47
N PRO A 592 25.44 -20.31 8.25
CA PRO A 592 26.03 -19.87 9.52
C PRO A 592 27.18 -18.86 9.36
N TRP A 593 27.70 -18.68 8.16
CA TRP A 593 28.71 -17.68 7.82
C TRP A 593 28.16 -16.27 7.57
N LEU A 594 26.83 -16.08 7.59
CA LEU A 594 26.22 -14.76 7.45
C LEU A 594 26.01 -14.10 8.81
N ALA A 595 26.45 -12.86 8.93
CA ALA A 595 26.13 -12.02 10.08
C ALA A 595 24.65 -11.61 10.09
N VAL A 596 24.08 -11.32 8.91
CA VAL A 596 22.67 -10.96 8.75
C VAL A 596 21.76 -12.14 9.09
N ARG A 597 20.75 -11.90 9.91
CA ARG A 597 19.86 -12.94 10.43
C ARG A 597 18.47 -12.80 9.84
N MET A 598 17.86 -13.92 9.43
CA MET A 598 16.40 -13.98 9.29
C MET A 598 15.81 -13.91 10.71
N PRO A 599 14.97 -12.91 11.01
CA PRO A 599 14.53 -12.67 12.37
C PRO A 599 13.22 -13.42 12.67
N THR A 600 12.89 -13.60 13.95
CA THR A 600 11.69 -14.34 14.37
C THR A 600 10.55 -13.37 14.65
N PHE A 601 9.49 -13.43 13.84
CA PHE A 601 8.33 -12.53 13.98
C PHE A 601 7.26 -13.05 14.96
N GLY A 602 7.33 -14.33 15.36
CA GLY A 602 6.32 -14.94 16.23
C GLY A 602 4.99 -15.19 15.51
N LEU A 603 5.02 -15.52 14.22
CA LEU A 603 3.83 -15.73 13.40
C LEU A 603 3.00 -16.90 13.90
N SER A 604 1.69 -16.73 13.89
CA SER A 604 0.71 -17.82 14.10
C SER A 604 0.69 -18.81 12.94
N ASP A 605 0.04 -19.96 13.13
CA ASP A 605 -0.16 -20.97 12.07
C ASP A 605 -0.84 -20.38 10.83
N GLY A 606 -1.92 -19.61 11.01
CA GLY A 606 -2.65 -18.99 9.90
C GLY A 606 -1.85 -17.90 9.18
N GLU A 607 -0.98 -17.17 9.89
CA GLU A 607 -0.07 -16.18 9.29
C GLU A 607 1.03 -16.86 8.47
N ALA A 608 1.63 -17.92 8.99
CA ALA A 608 2.63 -18.71 8.27
C ALA A 608 2.03 -19.38 7.02
N GLU A 609 0.81 -19.92 7.14
CA GLU A 609 0.03 -20.46 6.02
C GLU A 609 -0.26 -19.39 4.97
N THR A 610 -0.66 -18.18 5.38
CA THR A 610 -0.92 -17.05 4.48
C THR A 610 0.32 -16.69 3.65
N LEU A 611 1.51 -16.63 4.28
CA LEU A 611 2.76 -16.38 3.56
C LEU A 611 3.10 -17.52 2.59
N SER A 612 2.86 -18.78 2.99
CA SER A 612 3.06 -19.93 2.11
C SER A 612 2.13 -19.88 0.89
N ALA A 613 0.84 -19.64 1.11
CA ALA A 613 -0.15 -19.49 0.05
C ALA A 613 0.19 -18.32 -0.87
N TYR A 614 0.73 -17.24 -0.32
CA TYR A 614 1.18 -16.10 -1.10
C TYR A 614 2.28 -16.45 -2.09
N PHE A 615 3.35 -17.11 -1.66
CA PHE A 615 4.42 -17.52 -2.57
C PHE A 615 3.92 -18.45 -3.66
N ILE A 616 3.03 -19.39 -3.34
CA ILE A 616 2.41 -20.31 -4.32
C ILE A 616 1.58 -19.53 -5.33
N ALA A 617 0.76 -18.58 -4.86
CA ALA A 617 -0.13 -17.79 -5.69
C ALA A 617 0.63 -16.88 -6.67
N LEU A 618 1.81 -16.36 -6.28
CA LEU A 618 2.65 -15.58 -7.19
C LEU A 618 3.10 -16.38 -8.42
N GLU A 619 3.29 -17.69 -8.28
CA GLU A 619 3.86 -18.56 -9.32
C GLU A 619 2.84 -19.22 -10.25
N GLU A 620 1.56 -18.82 -10.17
CA GLU A 620 0.44 -19.40 -10.95
C GLU A 620 0.29 -20.92 -10.84
N SER A 621 0.90 -21.51 -9.82
CA SER A 621 0.85 -22.95 -9.56
C SER A 621 -0.49 -23.34 -8.90
N GLN A 622 -1.16 -24.36 -9.43
CA GLN A 622 -2.48 -24.79 -8.96
C GLN A 622 -2.42 -25.44 -7.57
N HIS A 623 -3.31 -25.08 -6.63
CA HIS A 623 -3.56 -25.89 -5.42
C HIS A 623 -4.32 -27.19 -5.77
N PRO A 624 -4.13 -28.32 -5.06
CA PRO A 624 -3.24 -28.57 -3.93
C PRO A 624 -2.01 -29.40 -4.33
N PHE A 625 -0.83 -29.06 -3.80
CA PHE A 625 0.33 -29.96 -3.88
C PHE A 625 0.61 -30.55 -2.50
N TYR A 626 0.20 -31.80 -2.33
CA TYR A 626 0.67 -32.66 -1.26
C TYR A 626 2.20 -32.78 -1.34
N GLY A 627 2.84 -33.01 -0.20
CA GLY A 627 4.28 -33.21 -0.08
C GLY A 627 4.78 -34.31 -1.01
N VAL A 628 6.09 -34.32 -1.25
CA VAL A 628 6.71 -35.33 -2.09
C VAL A 628 6.34 -36.72 -1.56
N ASP A 629 5.63 -37.50 -2.37
CA ASP A 629 5.57 -38.94 -2.17
C ASP A 629 6.97 -39.48 -2.47
N SER A 630 7.81 -39.48 -1.43
CA SER A 630 9.11 -40.13 -1.43
C SER A 630 8.98 -41.64 -1.22
N GLY A 631 7.75 -42.17 -1.16
CA GLY A 631 7.46 -43.59 -1.10
C GLY A 631 7.70 -44.24 -2.46
N ASN A 632 8.88 -44.89 -2.59
CA ASN A 632 9.34 -45.71 -3.71
C ASN A 632 10.10 -44.98 -4.83
N LEU A 633 11.16 -44.23 -4.48
CA LEU A 633 12.20 -43.89 -5.46
C LEU A 633 12.96 -45.16 -5.88
N ASP A 634 13.32 -45.26 -7.16
CA ASP A 634 14.06 -46.41 -7.70
C ASP A 634 15.46 -46.52 -7.08
N PRO A 635 15.81 -47.63 -6.40
CA PRO A 635 17.12 -47.81 -5.80
C PRO A 635 18.28 -47.68 -6.79
N VAL A 636 18.07 -48.05 -8.06
CA VAL A 636 19.10 -47.89 -9.11
C VAL A 636 19.32 -46.41 -9.42
N SER A 637 18.24 -45.66 -9.63
CA SER A 637 18.29 -44.19 -9.81
C SER A 637 19.03 -43.49 -8.67
N VAL A 638 18.72 -43.87 -7.42
CA VAL A 638 19.36 -43.31 -6.21
C VAL A 638 20.86 -43.63 -6.17
N ALA A 639 21.26 -44.86 -6.49
CA ALA A 639 22.67 -45.27 -6.50
C ALA A 639 23.47 -44.52 -7.59
N GLU A 640 22.92 -44.39 -8.79
CA GLU A 640 23.56 -43.67 -9.89
C GLU A 640 23.63 -42.16 -9.62
N GLY A 641 22.60 -41.58 -8.99
CA GLY A 641 22.60 -40.19 -8.54
C GLY A 641 23.72 -39.89 -7.54
N LYS A 642 23.99 -40.82 -6.62
CA LYS A 642 25.12 -40.73 -5.69
C LYS A 642 26.47 -40.71 -6.41
N GLU A 643 26.63 -41.57 -7.42
CA GLU A 643 27.85 -41.58 -8.23
C GLU A 643 28.06 -40.26 -8.98
N LEU A 644 26.99 -39.69 -9.55
CA LEU A 644 27.04 -38.39 -10.22
C LEU A 644 27.46 -37.27 -9.25
N LEU A 645 26.93 -37.25 -8.03
CA LEU A 645 27.31 -36.25 -7.02
C LEU A 645 28.80 -36.32 -6.66
N MET A 646 29.35 -37.53 -6.57
CA MET A 646 30.78 -37.73 -6.33
C MET A 646 31.62 -37.36 -7.57
N ARG A 647 31.19 -37.75 -8.77
CA ARG A 647 31.86 -37.47 -10.03
C ARG A 647 31.99 -35.97 -10.30
N PHE A 648 30.92 -35.21 -10.09
CA PHE A 648 30.91 -33.76 -10.25
C PHE A 648 31.49 -33.00 -9.04
N LYS A 649 31.95 -33.71 -8.01
CA LYS A 649 32.61 -33.15 -6.83
C LYS A 649 31.77 -32.06 -6.14
N CYS A 650 30.45 -32.24 -6.07
CA CYS A 650 29.51 -31.22 -5.54
C CYS A 650 29.85 -30.81 -4.09
N LEU A 651 30.41 -31.73 -3.31
CA LEU A 651 30.83 -31.52 -1.91
C LEU A 651 32.07 -30.62 -1.75
N LYS A 652 32.69 -30.18 -2.85
CA LYS A 652 33.71 -29.11 -2.80
C LYS A 652 33.11 -27.77 -2.42
N CYS A 653 31.85 -27.52 -2.74
CA CYS A 653 31.19 -26.24 -2.40
C CYS A 653 30.07 -26.46 -1.38
N HIS A 654 29.29 -27.53 -1.53
CA HIS A 654 28.15 -27.81 -0.67
C HIS A 654 28.57 -28.38 0.69
N VAL A 655 28.07 -27.77 1.76
CA VAL A 655 28.25 -28.28 3.13
C VAL A 655 27.28 -29.41 3.44
N LEU A 656 27.66 -30.27 4.38
CA LEU A 656 26.80 -31.31 4.96
C LEU A 656 26.68 -31.04 6.46
N GLY A 657 25.49 -30.73 6.94
CA GLY A 657 25.25 -30.35 8.33
C GLY A 657 25.64 -28.90 8.66
N ALA A 658 26.04 -28.66 9.92
CA ALA A 658 26.29 -27.31 10.46
C ALA A 658 27.77 -26.91 10.50
N GLU A 659 28.70 -27.82 10.16
CA GLU A 659 30.13 -27.55 10.22
C GLU A 659 30.61 -26.80 8.98
N ILE A 660 31.29 -25.68 9.19
CA ILE A 660 31.94 -24.89 8.14
C ILE A 660 33.43 -25.29 8.09
N PRO A 661 33.96 -25.68 6.92
CA PRO A 661 35.41 -25.85 6.75
C PRO A 661 36.14 -24.54 7.11
N LYS A 662 37.07 -24.59 8.08
CA LYS A 662 37.78 -23.40 8.60
C LYS A 662 38.69 -22.72 7.56
N ASP A 663 38.98 -23.42 6.47
CA ASP A 663 39.90 -23.07 5.39
C ASP A 663 39.21 -22.43 4.17
N LYS A 664 37.88 -22.34 4.15
CA LYS A 664 37.11 -21.76 3.04
C LYS A 664 36.52 -20.41 3.37
N ALA A 665 36.58 -19.49 2.41
CA ALA A 665 35.96 -18.19 2.57
C ALA A 665 34.42 -18.33 2.54
N PRO A 666 33.66 -17.56 3.34
CA PRO A 666 32.18 -17.58 3.35
C PRO A 666 31.50 -17.49 1.99
N ASN A 667 32.12 -16.79 1.03
CA ASN A 667 31.61 -16.62 -0.33
C ASN A 667 31.87 -17.85 -1.25
N GLU A 668 32.66 -18.83 -0.82
CA GLU A 668 32.96 -20.08 -1.55
C GLU A 668 32.03 -21.23 -1.14
N LEU A 669 31.20 -21.03 -0.12
CA LEU A 669 30.31 -22.06 0.44
C LEU A 669 28.95 -22.08 -0.28
N ALA A 670 28.44 -23.28 -0.53
CA ALA A 670 27.14 -23.54 -1.13
C ALA A 670 26.15 -24.15 -0.12
N PRO A 671 24.82 -24.12 -0.39
CA PRO A 671 23.79 -24.54 0.56
C PRO A 671 23.94 -25.97 1.09
N ASN A 672 23.48 -26.20 2.33
CA ASN A 672 23.48 -27.52 2.95
C ASN A 672 22.53 -28.49 2.19
N LEU A 673 23.10 -29.55 1.60
CA LEU A 673 22.35 -30.55 0.83
C LEU A 673 21.49 -31.47 1.70
N GLU A 674 21.78 -31.62 2.98
CA GLU A 674 20.96 -32.41 3.93
C GLU A 674 19.51 -31.89 4.03
N LEU A 675 19.32 -30.58 3.80
CA LEU A 675 18.00 -29.97 3.84
C LEU A 675 17.18 -30.22 2.56
N THR A 676 17.76 -30.81 1.51
CA THR A 676 17.12 -30.90 0.19
C THR A 676 15.76 -31.59 0.27
N LYS A 677 15.69 -32.80 0.86
CA LYS A 677 14.44 -33.57 1.00
C LYS A 677 13.33 -32.82 1.73
N SER A 678 13.67 -32.07 2.79
CA SER A 678 12.69 -31.38 3.63
C SER A 678 12.34 -29.99 3.11
N ARG A 679 13.23 -29.35 2.35
CA ARG A 679 13.11 -27.95 1.93
C ARG A 679 12.65 -27.79 0.50
N LEU A 680 13.24 -28.51 -0.44
CA LEU A 680 13.11 -28.23 -1.88
C LEU A 680 12.02 -29.09 -2.51
N ARG A 681 11.40 -28.56 -3.57
CA ARG A 681 10.46 -29.31 -4.41
C ARG A 681 11.25 -30.13 -5.45
N PRO A 682 10.92 -31.41 -5.71
CA PRO A 682 11.66 -32.26 -6.64
C PRO A 682 11.74 -31.66 -8.05
N ALA A 683 10.61 -31.17 -8.57
CA ALA A 683 10.55 -30.53 -9.88
C ALA A 683 11.47 -29.29 -9.97
N TRP A 684 11.62 -28.53 -8.88
CA TRP A 684 12.53 -27.40 -8.86
C TRP A 684 14.00 -27.83 -8.90
N ILE A 685 14.35 -28.98 -8.32
CA ILE A 685 15.72 -29.51 -8.40
C ILE A 685 16.07 -29.81 -9.86
N ASP A 686 15.13 -30.39 -10.61
CA ASP A 686 15.32 -30.67 -12.04
C ASP A 686 15.53 -29.38 -12.84
N GLU A 687 14.64 -28.40 -12.63
CA GLU A 687 14.73 -27.06 -13.22
C GLU A 687 16.07 -26.37 -12.89
N TRP A 688 16.46 -26.36 -11.62
CA TRP A 688 17.70 -25.72 -11.15
C TRP A 688 18.96 -26.39 -11.72
N LEU A 689 19.00 -27.72 -11.79
CA LEU A 689 20.15 -28.44 -12.36
C LEU A 689 20.24 -28.32 -13.89
N THR A 690 19.12 -28.00 -14.55
CA THR A 690 19.07 -27.76 -15.99
C THR A 690 19.70 -26.40 -16.34
N ASP A 691 19.29 -25.33 -15.65
CA ASP A 691 19.78 -23.96 -15.91
C ASP A 691 19.95 -23.11 -14.63
N PRO A 692 21.04 -23.30 -13.85
CA PRO A 692 21.26 -22.52 -12.64
C PRO A 692 21.30 -20.99 -12.88
N GLN A 693 21.87 -20.54 -14.00
CA GLN A 693 22.04 -19.12 -14.31
C GLN A 693 20.71 -18.45 -14.69
N GLY A 694 19.86 -19.15 -15.45
CA GLY A 694 18.52 -18.68 -15.80
C GLY A 694 17.62 -18.48 -14.58
N PHE A 695 17.79 -19.30 -13.52
CA PHE A 695 17.04 -19.15 -12.27
C PHE A 695 17.65 -18.11 -11.32
N GLN A 696 18.97 -18.04 -11.20
CA GLN A 696 19.65 -17.06 -10.36
C GLN A 696 20.89 -16.51 -11.06
N ALA A 697 20.69 -15.42 -11.80
CA ALA A 697 21.76 -14.69 -12.47
C ALA A 697 22.92 -14.38 -11.50
N GLY A 698 24.14 -14.72 -11.90
CA GLY A 698 25.35 -14.53 -11.08
C GLY A 698 25.54 -15.58 -9.99
N THR A 699 24.82 -16.70 -10.03
CA THR A 699 25.15 -17.86 -9.20
C THR A 699 26.52 -18.41 -9.56
N ARG A 700 27.26 -18.92 -8.57
CA ARG A 700 28.58 -19.56 -8.80
C ARG A 700 28.47 -21.04 -9.15
N MET A 701 27.26 -21.60 -9.16
CA MET A 701 27.03 -22.99 -9.56
C MET A 701 27.16 -23.12 -11.08
N PRO A 702 28.12 -23.91 -11.60
CA PRO A 702 28.25 -24.12 -13.04
C PRO A 702 27.14 -25.05 -13.55
N ASN A 703 26.92 -25.05 -14.87
CA ASN A 703 26.15 -26.10 -15.52
C ASN A 703 27.00 -27.38 -15.62
N PHE A 704 26.45 -28.51 -15.18
CA PHE A 704 27.15 -29.80 -15.18
C PHE A 704 26.61 -30.77 -16.25
N PHE A 705 25.48 -30.44 -16.89
CA PHE A 705 24.75 -31.37 -17.75
C PHE A 705 24.60 -30.85 -19.19
N PHE A 706 24.67 -29.53 -19.42
CA PHE A 706 24.57 -28.92 -20.74
C PHE A 706 25.78 -28.02 -21.00
N PHE A 707 26.34 -28.10 -22.21
CA PHE A 707 27.55 -27.38 -22.61
C PHE A 707 27.49 -26.78 -24.02
N ASP A 708 26.53 -27.20 -24.84
CA ASP A 708 26.39 -26.69 -26.21
C ASP A 708 25.73 -25.30 -26.18
N GLU A 709 26.31 -24.33 -26.88
CA GLU A 709 25.86 -22.94 -26.91
C GLU A 709 24.91 -22.70 -28.09
N ILE A 710 23.94 -21.81 -27.90
CA ILE A 710 23.08 -21.30 -28.98
C ILE A 710 23.87 -20.24 -29.73
N GLU A 711 24.12 -20.47 -31.02
CA GLU A 711 24.79 -19.51 -31.90
C GLU A 711 23.77 -18.68 -32.72
N ASP A 712 24.14 -17.44 -33.04
CA ASP A 712 23.38 -16.57 -33.94
C ASP A 712 23.65 -16.89 -35.43
N GLU A 713 23.06 -16.12 -36.34
CA GLU A 713 23.24 -16.32 -37.79
C GLU A 713 24.69 -16.14 -38.28
N ASN A 714 25.58 -15.58 -37.45
CA ASN A 714 26.99 -15.37 -37.74
C ASN A 714 27.90 -16.39 -37.03
N GLY A 715 27.33 -17.33 -36.27
CA GLY A 715 28.10 -18.30 -35.48
C GLY A 715 28.64 -17.72 -34.16
N GLU A 716 28.11 -16.59 -33.69
CA GLU A 716 28.47 -16.02 -32.39
C GLU A 716 27.50 -16.49 -31.30
N ALA A 717 28.00 -16.79 -30.11
CA ALA A 717 27.17 -17.24 -29.00
C ALA A 717 26.14 -16.18 -28.58
N VAL A 718 24.87 -16.57 -28.54
CA VAL A 718 23.78 -15.73 -28.04
C VAL A 718 23.90 -15.60 -26.54
N LEU A 719 24.04 -14.38 -26.03
CA LEU A 719 24.20 -14.13 -24.59
C LEU A 719 22.86 -14.01 -23.85
N ASP A 720 22.85 -14.43 -22.58
CA ASP A 720 21.77 -14.21 -21.62
C ASP A 720 21.80 -12.79 -21.03
N ALA A 721 20.82 -12.46 -20.17
CA ALA A 721 20.75 -11.15 -19.52
C ALA A 721 21.90 -10.85 -18.55
N ALA A 722 22.70 -11.86 -18.19
CA ALA A 722 23.89 -11.75 -17.35
C ALA A 722 25.19 -11.73 -18.18
N GLY A 723 25.11 -11.85 -19.51
CA GLY A 723 26.26 -11.85 -20.43
C GLY A 723 26.93 -13.22 -20.60
N ASN A 724 26.30 -14.32 -20.19
CA ASN A 724 26.82 -15.68 -20.42
C ASN A 724 26.24 -16.27 -21.71
N PRO A 725 26.96 -17.19 -22.40
CA PRO A 725 26.38 -17.95 -23.51
C PRO A 725 25.12 -18.71 -23.09
N LYS A 726 24.05 -18.57 -23.88
CA LYS A 726 22.83 -19.39 -23.72
C LYS A 726 23.13 -20.80 -24.18
N LEU A 727 22.69 -21.78 -23.40
CA LEU A 727 22.89 -23.20 -23.72
C LEU A 727 21.68 -23.77 -24.47
N ASP A 728 21.95 -24.70 -25.39
CA ASP A 728 20.93 -25.48 -26.08
C ASP A 728 20.49 -26.68 -25.22
N TYR A 729 19.28 -26.58 -24.69
CA TYR A 729 18.64 -27.64 -23.89
C TYR A 729 17.85 -28.64 -24.75
N THR A 730 17.92 -28.55 -26.07
CA THR A 730 17.12 -29.33 -27.03
C THR A 730 17.96 -30.22 -27.95
N ASN A 731 19.28 -30.25 -27.76
CA ASN A 731 20.21 -31.07 -28.53
C ASN A 731 19.93 -32.59 -28.42
N ASP A 732 20.58 -33.39 -29.26
CA ASP A 732 20.40 -34.85 -29.31
C ASP A 732 20.74 -35.56 -27.98
N THR A 733 21.54 -34.93 -27.10
CA THR A 733 21.91 -35.48 -25.78
C THR A 733 20.98 -35.05 -24.65
N ALA A 734 20.05 -34.11 -24.90
CA ALA A 734 19.24 -33.47 -23.88
C ALA A 734 18.42 -34.48 -23.06
N LYS A 735 17.91 -35.53 -23.72
CA LYS A 735 17.16 -36.59 -23.06
C LYS A 735 18.01 -37.36 -22.04
N ASP A 736 19.27 -37.66 -22.38
CA ASP A 736 20.19 -38.38 -21.51
C ASP A 736 20.67 -37.48 -20.35
N ASN A 737 20.86 -36.19 -20.62
CA ASN A 737 21.21 -35.19 -19.60
C ASN A 737 20.07 -35.01 -18.59
N LEU A 738 18.83 -34.91 -19.05
CA LEU A 738 17.64 -34.85 -18.18
C LEU A 738 17.48 -36.15 -17.35
N ALA A 739 17.77 -37.31 -17.93
CA ALA A 739 17.76 -38.57 -17.18
C ALA A 739 18.80 -38.58 -16.05
N GLN A 740 20.01 -38.03 -16.28
CA GLN A 740 21.02 -37.88 -15.22
C GLN A 740 20.59 -36.87 -14.14
N ILE A 741 19.93 -35.78 -14.53
CA ILE A 741 19.35 -34.80 -13.59
C ILE A 741 18.31 -35.47 -12.68
N HIS A 742 17.39 -36.27 -13.24
CA HIS A 742 16.40 -36.99 -12.43
C HIS A 742 17.05 -37.95 -11.42
N LYS A 743 18.12 -38.65 -11.81
CA LYS A 743 18.88 -39.53 -10.90
C LYS A 743 19.53 -38.75 -9.77
N MET A 744 20.15 -37.61 -10.09
CA MET A 744 20.71 -36.69 -9.09
C MET A 744 19.63 -36.20 -8.12
N ARG A 745 18.47 -35.76 -8.63
CA ARG A 745 17.31 -35.38 -7.82
C ARG A 745 16.89 -36.50 -6.89
N ASP A 746 16.69 -37.72 -7.41
CA ASP A 746 16.24 -38.86 -6.61
C ASP A 746 17.19 -39.14 -5.44
N TYR A 747 18.51 -39.12 -5.69
CA TYR A 747 19.49 -39.25 -4.62
C TYR A 747 19.37 -38.12 -3.58
N LEU A 748 19.30 -36.87 -4.01
CA LEU A 748 19.15 -35.72 -3.10
C LEU A 748 17.87 -35.76 -2.26
N MET A 749 16.81 -36.41 -2.78
CA MET A 749 15.56 -36.63 -2.05
C MET A 749 15.62 -37.81 -1.04
N THR A 750 16.70 -38.60 -1.06
CA THR A 750 16.99 -39.66 -0.08
C THR A 750 18.06 -39.29 0.94
N LEU A 751 18.90 -38.29 0.64
CA LEU A 751 20.04 -37.89 1.46
C LEU A 751 19.58 -37.50 2.88
N ASP A 752 20.10 -38.21 3.89
CA ASP A 752 19.82 -37.94 5.30
C ASP A 752 21.07 -37.54 6.09
N ALA A 753 20.86 -37.14 7.34
CA ALA A 753 21.91 -36.68 8.24
C ALA A 753 22.97 -37.74 8.56
N ALA A 754 22.62 -39.03 8.54
CA ALA A 754 23.53 -40.12 8.89
C ALA A 754 24.46 -40.43 7.72
N GLU A 755 23.91 -40.55 6.52
CA GLU A 755 24.68 -40.73 5.29
C GLU A 755 25.57 -39.51 5.00
N ALA A 756 25.02 -38.29 5.17
CA ALA A 756 25.78 -37.06 5.00
C ALA A 756 27.01 -37.00 5.92
N ARG A 757 26.84 -37.37 7.21
CA ARG A 757 27.95 -37.45 8.18
C ARG A 757 28.99 -38.50 7.79
N GLN A 758 28.57 -39.66 7.28
CA GLN A 758 29.48 -40.71 6.82
C GLN A 758 30.30 -40.27 5.60
N MET A 759 29.69 -39.54 4.66
CA MET A 759 30.40 -38.99 3.49
C MET A 759 31.41 -37.92 3.91
N TRP A 760 30.99 -37.02 4.81
CA TRP A 760 31.84 -35.94 5.30
C TRP A 760 33.06 -36.47 6.08
N SER A 761 32.88 -37.49 6.92
CA SER A 761 33.99 -38.10 7.66
C SER A 761 35.02 -38.73 6.72
N ARG A 762 34.59 -39.36 5.62
CA ARG A 762 35.48 -39.96 4.62
C ARG A 762 36.27 -38.92 3.84
N LEU A 763 35.67 -37.76 3.55
CA LEU A 763 36.35 -36.64 2.90
C LEU A 763 37.34 -35.94 3.84
N GLY A 764 37.01 -35.79 5.13
CA GLY A 764 37.89 -35.22 6.15
C GLY A 764 39.06 -36.13 6.55
N SER A 765 38.89 -37.46 6.46
CA SER A 765 39.98 -38.44 6.66
C SER A 765 40.84 -38.67 5.41
N GLY A 766 40.49 -38.05 4.27
CA GLY A 766 41.02 -38.38 2.95
C GLY A 766 42.08 -37.43 2.41
N GLY A 767 42.88 -36.81 3.29
CA GLY A 767 44.00 -35.96 2.89
C GLY A 767 45.14 -36.69 2.16
N ASP A 768 45.09 -38.01 1.98
CA ASP A 768 46.22 -38.75 1.38
C ASP A 768 45.88 -40.13 0.76
N ALA A 769 44.67 -40.35 0.23
CA ALA A 769 44.39 -41.64 -0.43
C ALA A 769 43.53 -41.53 -1.70
N ALA A 770 44.24 -41.77 -2.81
CA ALA A 770 43.81 -42.27 -4.11
C ALA A 770 43.35 -41.25 -5.19
N GLN A 771 44.26 -41.13 -6.16
CA GLN A 771 44.07 -40.86 -7.59
C GLN A 771 42.84 -41.55 -8.19
#